data_AF-A0A8W8KBM0-F1
#
_entry.id   AF-A0A8W8KBM0-F1
#
_cell.length_a   1.000
_cell.length_b   1.000
_cell.length_c   1.000
_cell.angle_alpha   90.00
_cell.angle_beta   90.00
_cell.angle_gamma   90.00
#
_symmetry.space_group_name_H-M   'P 1'
#
loop_
_entity.id
_entity.type
_entity.pdbx_description
1 polymer ?
#
loop_
_entity_poly.entity_id
_entity_poly.type
_entity_poly.pdbx_seq_one_letter_code
_entity_poly.pdbx_strand_id
1 'polypeptide(L)'
;MEVDIVVSCVLIFSFTFLCPYVRGNLFKEVSSCPSDGVEWRERAQKKQCREPIPDFMCAAIENQPGRFGEICTIAGLSTAGFCAVLDEDTYNLNYIKCVAASGCPATAYRSSEVYRYEACYRSETSTPSTYTVIQNKLNTTRMHIAEQVGSFNAVTFIIYICFILVFLVIFIFWTKRKLFKHRESSENLFGNGNRISLLGNYMTSRLVAFCHADLDSLRYKMVTHSESLKHHFKETLCDPMVYNEDDLKKFDLDVVYILLTNFCDIPCPDNGWGNMPGDEDLSLGADIERVRILVNEYLDNKTLNVDEVNQILGRWENFFGVINQDDYIEFCPEKKIIYVKVKPNNVIENGVLVTQDIANILEKMKSKKVVICRGAIGCGKTTALEYVTKKYREDGWTIEWMDVSLDESCIERLPIHGIEKTVICIDNLFGVFGCQVFVNDLFNKFKRFMRKIVNRGKQPMVLLGIHQHVFEDISPENNPFPKDESLFIDLNKISQSEALQIYKLQQKNNKSKQGDISVEDFLRLIEQRSSDVGTPFQTLMISAAPGVFGNKWFCSQPFQTLTEHFNGLYNTERELFCSLFYIMCVTIFNPRADELDMDVVNAISTSLNRNTIAYYLSQLAPYTHDDGNVIEIKHDLITIALIHALIRKSENPWKVLKVYDNTRTLEIVRPDDPYARPHKFAVPLRREMFAKALSVLEEKTFYEN
;
A
#
# COMPACT_ATOMS: atom_id res chain seq x y z
N MET A 1 -13.84 -5.60 -68.90
CA MET A 1 -12.50 -6.06 -68.51
C MET A 1 -11.41 -5.21 -69.18
N GLU A 2 -11.56 -3.88 -69.12
CA GLU A 2 -10.53 -2.87 -69.50
C GLU A 2 -10.62 -1.61 -68.61
N VAL A 3 -11.68 -1.48 -67.80
CA VAL A 3 -11.92 -0.35 -66.89
C VAL A 3 -11.10 -0.50 -65.59
N ASP A 4 -10.84 -1.74 -65.16
CA ASP A 4 -10.16 -2.05 -63.89
C ASP A 4 -8.66 -1.70 -63.91
N ILE A 5 -8.04 -1.69 -65.10
CA ILE A 5 -6.62 -1.33 -65.28
C ILE A 5 -6.44 0.19 -65.16
N VAL A 6 -7.34 0.99 -65.74
CA VAL A 6 -7.29 2.46 -65.64
C VAL A 6 -7.59 2.93 -64.21
N VAL A 7 -8.57 2.32 -63.53
CA VAL A 7 -8.87 2.61 -62.12
C VAL A 7 -7.69 2.24 -61.22
N SER A 8 -7.03 1.11 -61.47
CA SER A 8 -5.83 0.72 -60.72
C SER A 8 -4.67 1.70 -60.92
N CYS A 9 -4.38 2.10 -62.16
CA CYS A 9 -3.31 3.07 -62.43
C CYS A 9 -3.60 4.46 -61.84
N VAL A 10 -4.86 4.93 -61.87
CA VAL A 10 -5.23 6.23 -61.27
C VAL A 10 -5.21 6.17 -59.74
N LEU A 11 -5.60 5.06 -59.12
CA LEU A 11 -5.49 4.88 -57.66
C LEU A 11 -4.02 4.84 -57.22
N ILE A 12 -3.12 4.20 -57.98
CA ILE A 12 -1.69 4.17 -57.67
C ILE A 12 -1.04 5.57 -57.85
N PHE A 13 -1.45 6.35 -58.86
CA PHE A 13 -0.99 7.74 -59.05
C PHE A 13 -1.59 8.76 -58.07
N SER A 14 -2.78 8.50 -57.52
CA SER A 14 -3.42 9.39 -56.53
C SER A 14 -3.00 9.09 -55.08
N PHE A 15 -2.62 7.85 -54.76
CA PHE A 15 -1.98 7.52 -53.47
C PHE A 15 -0.56 8.06 -53.30
N THR A 16 0.08 8.51 -54.38
CA THR A 16 1.48 9.00 -54.37
C THR A 16 1.62 10.53 -54.26
N PHE A 17 0.52 11.30 -54.31
CA PHE A 17 0.58 12.78 -54.27
C PHE A 17 -0.24 13.46 -53.16
N LEU A 18 -0.94 12.72 -52.31
CA LEU A 18 -1.76 13.28 -51.21
C LEU A 18 -1.47 12.68 -49.82
N CYS A 19 -0.19 12.43 -49.51
CA CYS A 19 0.23 12.15 -48.14
C CYS A 19 1.52 12.88 -47.73
N PRO A 20 1.43 14.14 -47.25
CA PRO A 20 2.54 14.80 -46.57
C PRO A 20 2.15 15.44 -45.22
N TYR A 21 1.32 14.79 -44.39
CA TYR A 21 1.00 15.29 -43.03
C TYR A 21 0.98 14.24 -41.90
N VAL A 22 1.69 13.13 -42.06
CA VAL A 22 2.20 12.33 -40.93
C VAL A 22 3.67 12.02 -41.23
N ARG A 23 4.60 12.80 -40.64
CA ARG A 23 6.04 12.56 -40.77
C ARG A 23 6.57 12.06 -39.42
N GLY A 24 6.99 10.80 -39.37
CA GLY A 24 7.89 10.33 -38.31
C GLY A 24 9.32 10.88 -38.50
N ASN A 25 10.26 10.34 -37.73
CA ASN A 25 11.69 10.69 -37.67
C ASN A 25 12.52 10.63 -38.98
N LEU A 26 11.94 10.61 -40.19
CA LEU A 26 12.63 10.58 -41.49
C LEU A 26 13.75 9.52 -41.64
N PHE A 27 13.67 8.40 -40.93
CA PHE A 27 14.55 7.24 -41.05
C PHE A 27 14.96 6.89 -42.49
N LYS A 28 16.22 6.50 -42.61
CA LYS A 28 16.85 5.99 -43.82
C LYS A 28 18.03 5.11 -43.39
N GLU A 29 18.00 3.84 -43.75
CA GLU A 29 19.13 2.94 -43.54
C GLU A 29 20.35 3.36 -44.39
N VAL A 30 21.55 3.23 -43.82
CA VAL A 30 22.83 3.53 -44.47
C VAL A 30 23.88 2.47 -44.13
N SER A 31 24.86 2.30 -45.02
CA SER A 31 25.97 1.36 -44.83
C SER A 31 26.97 1.77 -43.75
N SER A 32 27.01 3.07 -43.40
CA SER A 32 27.86 3.62 -42.35
C SER A 32 27.38 5.02 -41.94
N CYS A 33 27.60 5.37 -40.67
CA CYS A 33 27.44 6.73 -40.19
C CYS A 33 28.69 7.59 -40.44
N PRO A 34 28.54 8.92 -40.51
CA PRO A 34 29.68 9.84 -40.62
C PRO A 34 30.63 9.71 -39.44
N SER A 35 31.93 9.61 -39.72
CA SER A 35 32.97 9.49 -38.68
C SER A 35 33.51 10.84 -38.17
N ASP A 36 33.09 11.95 -38.76
CA ASP A 36 33.51 13.29 -38.36
C ASP A 36 32.41 14.36 -38.54
N GLY A 37 32.63 15.51 -37.90
CA GLY A 37 31.66 16.61 -37.86
C GLY A 37 31.58 17.48 -39.12
N VAL A 38 32.39 17.25 -40.15
CA VAL A 38 32.22 17.85 -41.48
C VAL A 38 31.22 17.02 -42.27
N GLU A 39 31.49 15.72 -42.43
CA GLU A 39 30.58 14.80 -43.13
C GLU A 39 29.19 14.78 -42.46
N TRP A 40 29.13 14.81 -41.12
CA TRP A 40 27.86 14.90 -40.38
C TRP A 40 27.01 16.11 -40.77
N ARG A 41 27.63 17.29 -40.97
CA ARG A 41 26.92 18.51 -41.36
C ARG A 41 26.48 18.47 -42.83
N GLU A 42 27.28 17.89 -43.71
CA GLU A 42 26.90 17.70 -45.12
C GLU A 42 25.71 16.74 -45.25
N ARG A 43 25.72 15.62 -44.51
CA ARG A 43 24.58 14.69 -44.47
C ARG A 43 23.34 15.32 -43.83
N ALA A 44 23.50 16.13 -42.78
CA ALA A 44 22.42 16.90 -42.19
C ALA A 44 21.74 17.87 -43.17
N GLN A 45 22.53 18.68 -43.89
CA GLN A 45 22.02 19.58 -44.93
C GLN A 45 21.29 18.81 -46.05
N LYS A 46 21.83 17.66 -46.46
CA LYS A 46 21.23 16.80 -47.48
C LYS A 46 19.91 16.16 -47.05
N LYS A 47 19.73 15.87 -45.75
CA LYS A 47 18.52 15.25 -45.20
C LYS A 47 17.35 16.24 -45.03
N GLN A 48 17.63 17.55 -44.96
CA GLN A 48 16.64 18.64 -44.87
C GLN A 48 15.64 18.50 -43.70
N CYS A 49 16.15 18.21 -42.50
CA CYS A 49 15.34 18.23 -41.26
C CYS A 49 14.72 19.63 -41.02
N ARG A 50 13.52 19.67 -40.45
CA ARG A 50 12.72 20.88 -40.18
C ARG A 50 11.85 20.66 -38.95
N GLU A 51 11.33 21.75 -38.39
CA GLU A 51 10.33 21.71 -37.31
C GLU A 51 9.18 20.73 -37.62
N PRO A 52 8.72 19.91 -36.65
CA PRO A 52 9.08 19.92 -35.23
C PRO A 52 10.29 19.02 -34.85
N ILE A 53 11.02 18.48 -35.83
CA ILE A 53 12.17 17.56 -35.62
C ILE A 53 13.42 18.07 -36.37
N PRO A 54 14.05 19.16 -35.90
CA PRO A 54 15.06 19.90 -36.66
C PRO A 54 16.45 19.23 -36.70
N ASP A 55 16.77 18.31 -35.79
CA ASP A 55 18.12 17.78 -35.61
C ASP A 55 18.37 16.51 -36.45
N PHE A 56 19.44 16.52 -37.26
CA PHE A 56 19.94 15.32 -37.94
C PHE A 56 20.71 14.43 -36.97
N MET A 57 20.51 13.11 -37.11
CA MET A 57 21.32 12.11 -36.42
C MET A 57 21.58 10.88 -37.28
N CYS A 58 22.72 10.23 -37.08
CA CYS A 58 23.01 8.89 -37.58
C CYS A 58 23.54 8.01 -36.45
N ALA A 59 22.96 6.82 -36.25
CA ALA A 59 23.43 5.87 -35.23
C ALA A 59 23.27 4.41 -35.68
N ALA A 60 23.90 3.50 -34.93
CA ALA A 60 23.72 2.05 -35.09
C ALA A 60 22.30 1.63 -34.71
N ILE A 61 21.78 0.58 -35.34
CA ILE A 61 20.49 -0.02 -34.99
C ILE A 61 20.73 -1.03 -33.86
N GLU A 62 19.92 -0.95 -32.81
CA GLU A 62 19.95 -1.85 -31.66
C GLU A 62 19.80 -3.31 -32.11
N ASN A 63 20.47 -4.23 -31.40
CA ASN A 63 20.50 -5.68 -31.69
C ASN A 63 20.90 -6.10 -33.12
N GLN A 64 21.36 -5.17 -33.97
CA GLN A 64 21.64 -5.41 -35.39
C GLN A 64 23.06 -4.94 -35.79
N PRO A 65 24.11 -5.73 -35.47
CA PRO A 65 25.51 -5.38 -35.74
C PRO A 65 25.74 -5.00 -37.21
N GLY A 66 26.48 -3.92 -37.42
CA GLY A 66 26.80 -3.40 -38.76
C GLY A 66 25.66 -2.70 -39.51
N ARG A 67 24.46 -2.57 -38.94
CA ARG A 67 23.35 -1.78 -39.54
C ARG A 67 23.26 -0.40 -38.89
N PHE A 68 23.03 0.62 -39.72
CA PHE A 68 22.99 2.03 -39.31
C PHE A 68 21.82 2.75 -39.95
N GLY A 69 21.33 3.81 -39.31
CA GLY A 69 20.28 4.66 -39.88
C GLY A 69 20.48 6.14 -39.61
N GLU A 70 20.01 6.96 -40.54
CA GLU A 70 19.93 8.42 -40.45
C GLU A 70 18.49 8.84 -40.13
N ILE A 71 18.27 9.65 -39.10
CA ILE A 71 16.96 10.21 -38.71
C ILE A 71 16.99 11.75 -38.59
N CYS A 72 15.81 12.37 -38.61
CA CYS A 72 15.55 13.70 -38.10
C CYS A 72 14.78 13.56 -36.77
N THR A 73 15.22 14.24 -35.72
CA THR A 73 14.66 14.14 -34.37
C THR A 73 14.70 15.52 -33.69
N ILE A 74 14.21 15.62 -32.46
CA ILE A 74 14.68 16.62 -31.50
C ILE A 74 15.94 16.02 -30.83
N ALA A 75 17.01 16.80 -30.67
CA ALA A 75 18.25 16.31 -30.08
C ALA A 75 18.12 16.00 -28.58
N GLY A 76 18.02 14.71 -28.23
CA GLY A 76 18.12 14.24 -26.85
C GLY A 76 19.54 14.36 -26.29
N LEU A 77 19.64 14.47 -24.96
CA LEU A 77 20.90 14.45 -24.22
C LEU A 77 21.11 13.05 -23.62
N SER A 78 22.27 12.45 -23.87
CA SER A 78 22.64 11.15 -23.30
C SER A 78 23.06 11.27 -21.83
N THR A 79 23.10 10.14 -21.13
CA THR A 79 23.76 9.99 -19.83
C THR A 79 25.21 9.52 -19.99
N ALA A 80 26.05 9.82 -19.00
CA ALA A 80 27.44 9.34 -18.98
C ALA A 80 27.48 7.79 -19.00
N GLY A 81 28.30 7.21 -19.87
CA GLY A 81 28.40 5.76 -20.07
C GLY A 81 27.37 5.16 -21.04
N PHE A 82 26.52 5.96 -21.71
CA PHE A 82 25.50 5.47 -22.65
C PHE A 82 25.72 5.94 -24.09
N CYS A 83 25.50 5.05 -25.05
CA CYS A 83 25.55 5.30 -26.48
C CYS A 83 24.16 5.57 -27.04
N ALA A 84 24.01 6.68 -27.79
CA ALA A 84 22.82 6.92 -28.60
C ALA A 84 22.76 5.92 -29.76
N VAL A 85 21.64 5.20 -29.87
CA VAL A 85 21.35 4.21 -30.91
C VAL A 85 19.96 4.45 -31.48
N LEU A 86 19.64 3.74 -32.56
CA LEU A 86 18.28 3.62 -33.06
C LEU A 86 17.67 2.33 -32.52
N ASP A 87 16.58 2.39 -31.75
CA ASP A 87 15.90 1.16 -31.30
C ASP A 87 15.40 0.37 -32.53
N GLU A 88 15.50 -0.95 -32.46
CA GLU A 88 15.44 -1.85 -33.62
C GLU A 88 14.07 -1.92 -34.29
N ASP A 89 13.05 -1.54 -33.52
CA ASP A 89 11.66 -1.53 -33.90
C ASP A 89 11.23 -0.09 -34.24
N THR A 90 11.53 0.87 -33.37
CA THR A 90 11.18 2.30 -33.51
C THR A 90 11.86 3.00 -34.70
N TYR A 91 13.12 2.65 -34.93
CA TYR A 91 14.15 3.54 -35.48
C TYR A 91 14.23 4.94 -34.84
N ASN A 92 13.79 5.14 -33.59
CA ASN A 92 13.98 6.34 -32.78
C ASN A 92 15.31 6.31 -32.05
N LEU A 93 15.74 7.49 -31.65
CA LEU A 93 16.71 7.68 -30.58
C LEU A 93 16.35 6.86 -29.32
N ASN A 94 17.20 5.89 -29.00
CA ASN A 94 17.28 5.14 -27.73
C ASN A 94 18.70 5.23 -27.17
N TYR A 95 18.93 4.78 -25.94
CA TYR A 95 20.23 4.81 -25.28
C TYR A 95 20.60 3.45 -24.65
N ILE A 96 21.67 2.84 -25.14
CA ILE A 96 22.21 1.58 -24.58
C ILE A 96 23.48 1.82 -23.78
N LYS A 97 23.74 0.99 -22.76
CA LYS A 97 24.95 1.11 -21.95
C LYS A 97 26.18 0.74 -22.77
N CYS A 98 27.19 1.61 -22.79
CA CYS A 98 28.45 1.35 -23.48
C CYS A 98 29.29 0.33 -22.68
N VAL A 99 29.71 -0.75 -23.35
CA VAL A 99 30.46 -1.87 -22.75
C VAL A 99 31.86 -2.07 -23.37
N ALA A 100 32.30 -1.15 -24.23
CA ALA A 100 33.62 -1.20 -24.85
C ALA A 100 34.74 -0.91 -23.84
N ALA A 101 35.90 -1.54 -24.04
CA ALA A 101 37.06 -1.37 -23.15
C ALA A 101 37.67 0.06 -23.17
N SER A 102 37.41 0.83 -24.23
CA SER A 102 37.78 2.23 -24.37
C SER A 102 36.83 2.94 -25.35
N GLY A 103 36.85 4.28 -25.38
CA GLY A 103 36.03 5.09 -26.30
C GLY A 103 34.59 5.37 -25.87
N CYS A 104 34.15 4.85 -24.71
CA CYS A 104 32.83 5.14 -24.16
C CYS A 104 32.70 6.61 -23.67
N PRO A 105 31.48 7.20 -23.72
CA PRO A 105 31.27 8.59 -23.29
C PRO A 105 31.43 8.78 -21.78
N ALA A 106 32.43 9.57 -21.36
CA ALA A 106 32.70 9.85 -19.93
C ALA A 106 31.72 10.86 -19.29
N THR A 107 31.00 11.64 -20.11
CA THR A 107 30.00 12.63 -19.70
C THR A 107 28.77 12.54 -20.59
N ALA A 108 27.66 13.16 -20.18
CA ALA A 108 26.54 13.45 -21.07
C ALA A 108 26.99 14.22 -22.32
N TYR A 109 26.36 13.94 -23.46
CA TYR A 109 26.58 14.61 -24.75
C TYR A 109 25.27 14.73 -25.53
N ARG A 110 25.19 15.65 -26.49
CA ARG A 110 24.04 15.71 -27.39
C ARG A 110 24.08 14.52 -28.35
N SER A 111 22.95 13.86 -28.58
CA SER A 111 22.92 12.64 -29.41
C SER A 111 23.35 12.90 -30.87
N SER A 112 23.18 14.13 -31.34
CA SER A 112 23.71 14.64 -32.61
C SER A 112 25.25 14.75 -32.66
N GLU A 113 25.96 14.42 -31.58
CA GLU A 113 27.43 14.39 -31.47
C GLU A 113 27.98 12.97 -31.25
N VAL A 114 27.17 11.91 -31.41
CA VAL A 114 27.59 10.50 -31.21
C VAL A 114 28.79 10.08 -32.06
N TYR A 115 28.99 10.72 -33.22
CA TYR A 115 30.19 10.55 -34.06
C TYR A 115 31.52 10.88 -33.36
N ARG A 116 31.49 11.54 -32.19
CA ARG A 116 32.70 11.77 -31.36
C ARG A 116 33.14 10.55 -30.56
N TYR A 117 32.30 9.51 -30.46
CA TYR A 117 32.52 8.35 -29.61
C TYR A 117 32.55 7.09 -30.47
N GLU A 118 33.75 6.70 -30.91
CA GLU A 118 33.97 5.56 -31.82
C GLU A 118 33.30 4.27 -31.36
N ALA A 119 33.35 3.98 -30.05
CA ALA A 119 32.69 2.83 -29.43
C ALA A 119 31.16 2.80 -29.64
N CYS A 120 30.52 3.95 -29.86
CA CYS A 120 29.07 4.05 -30.02
C CYS A 120 28.59 3.93 -31.47
N TYR A 121 29.43 4.18 -32.47
CA TYR A 121 29.04 4.10 -33.90
C TYR A 121 29.81 3.02 -34.69
N ARG A 122 30.69 2.24 -34.05
CA ARG A 122 31.57 1.25 -34.72
C ARG A 122 31.51 -0.14 -34.08
N SER A 123 30.29 -0.66 -33.84
CA SER A 123 30.10 -1.96 -33.18
C SER A 123 30.02 -3.13 -34.17
N GLU A 124 31.09 -3.92 -34.23
CA GLU A 124 31.12 -5.28 -34.83
C GLU A 124 31.12 -6.42 -33.78
N THR A 125 30.92 -6.12 -32.48
CA THR A 125 31.08 -7.14 -31.42
C THR A 125 29.97 -7.14 -30.36
N SER A 126 28.93 -7.95 -30.57
CA SER A 126 28.26 -8.74 -29.51
C SER A 126 27.21 -9.70 -30.08
N THR A 127 27.23 -10.94 -29.57
CA THR A 127 26.21 -12.00 -29.76
C THR A 127 25.99 -12.66 -28.37
N PRO A 128 24.89 -13.39 -28.11
CA PRO A 128 23.84 -12.79 -27.27
C PRO A 128 23.59 -13.54 -25.94
N SER A 129 22.99 -12.85 -24.97
CA SER A 129 22.26 -13.51 -23.87
C SER A 129 21.11 -12.66 -23.33
N THR A 130 19.90 -13.05 -23.73
CA THR A 130 18.64 -12.99 -22.95
C THR A 130 18.20 -11.64 -22.36
N TYR A 131 17.55 -10.85 -23.21
CA TYR A 131 16.38 -9.98 -22.95
C TYR A 131 16.06 -9.49 -21.53
N THR A 132 15.91 -8.17 -21.41
CA THR A 132 14.69 -7.59 -20.85
C THR A 132 14.21 -6.48 -21.78
N VAL A 133 13.00 -6.63 -22.30
CA VAL A 133 12.47 -5.79 -23.38
C VAL A 133 11.93 -4.47 -22.82
N ILE A 134 12.43 -3.35 -23.34
CA ILE A 134 11.71 -2.06 -23.30
C ILE A 134 11.47 -1.69 -24.77
N GLN A 135 10.26 -1.95 -25.26
CA GLN A 135 9.81 -1.36 -26.51
C GLN A 135 9.31 0.05 -26.22
N ASN A 136 9.76 1.01 -27.01
CA ASN A 136 8.78 1.84 -27.70
C ASN A 136 8.81 1.44 -29.18
N LYS A 137 7.94 2.04 -30.01
CA LYS A 137 8.03 1.88 -31.48
C LYS A 137 7.54 3.14 -32.20
N LEU A 138 8.47 4.01 -32.61
CA LEU A 138 8.22 5.00 -33.66
C LEU A 138 8.36 4.32 -35.04
N ASN A 139 8.34 5.08 -36.12
CA ASN A 139 8.63 4.57 -37.46
C ASN A 139 9.10 5.72 -38.35
N THR A 140 9.98 5.45 -39.32
CA THR A 140 9.88 6.19 -40.59
C THR A 140 10.37 5.47 -41.86
N THR A 141 10.44 6.26 -42.94
CA THR A 141 10.12 5.98 -44.34
C THR A 141 11.15 5.18 -45.14
N ARG A 142 10.74 4.86 -46.38
CA ARG A 142 11.58 4.42 -47.49
C ARG A 142 12.23 5.56 -48.29
N MET A 143 13.21 5.15 -49.12
CA MET A 143 13.82 5.83 -50.28
C MET A 143 13.43 5.10 -51.60
N HIS A 144 13.68 5.57 -52.84
CA HIS A 144 14.25 6.82 -53.37
C HIS A 144 13.78 7.08 -54.84
N ILE A 145 14.05 8.29 -55.34
CA ILE A 145 14.48 8.70 -56.71
C ILE A 145 13.97 7.92 -57.95
N ALA A 146 13.36 8.64 -58.91
CA ALA A 146 13.90 8.86 -60.26
C ALA A 146 13.04 9.84 -61.08
N GLU A 147 13.67 10.71 -61.88
CA GLU A 147 13.01 11.67 -62.77
C GLU A 147 13.62 11.56 -64.18
N GLN A 148 12.80 11.66 -65.24
CA GLN A 148 13.29 11.79 -66.62
C GLN A 148 12.30 12.63 -67.44
N VAL A 149 12.82 13.60 -68.20
CA VAL A 149 12.03 14.65 -68.86
C VAL A 149 11.88 14.37 -70.37
N GLY A 150 10.67 14.56 -70.91
CA GLY A 150 10.38 14.57 -72.35
C GLY A 150 9.22 15.51 -72.68
N SER A 151 9.44 16.45 -73.60
CA SER A 151 8.51 17.55 -73.90
C SER A 151 7.49 17.21 -75.01
N PHE A 152 6.22 17.60 -74.84
CA PHE A 152 5.22 17.61 -75.93
C PHE A 152 4.16 18.73 -75.82
N ASN A 153 4.22 19.65 -76.78
CA ASN A 153 3.16 20.48 -77.40
C ASN A 153 1.93 20.96 -76.58
N ALA A 154 1.88 22.26 -76.32
CA ALA A 154 0.93 22.93 -75.40
C ALA A 154 -0.54 23.08 -75.86
N VAL A 155 -0.90 22.82 -77.12
CA VAL A 155 -2.22 23.22 -77.68
C VAL A 155 -3.35 22.26 -77.31
N THR A 156 -3.08 20.95 -77.23
CA THR A 156 -4.07 19.93 -76.80
C THR A 156 -4.36 19.99 -75.30
N PHE A 157 -3.40 20.45 -74.50
CA PHE A 157 -3.51 20.52 -73.04
C PHE A 157 -4.57 21.53 -72.58
N ILE A 158 -4.69 22.66 -73.26
CA ILE A 158 -5.62 23.76 -72.89
C ILE A 158 -7.09 23.32 -73.03
N ILE A 159 -7.44 22.63 -74.13
CA ILE A 159 -8.81 22.16 -74.38
C ILE A 159 -9.23 21.11 -73.35
N TYR A 160 -8.31 20.22 -72.97
CA TYR A 160 -8.54 19.19 -71.96
C TYR A 160 -8.71 19.79 -70.54
N ILE A 161 -7.89 20.80 -70.19
CA ILE A 161 -8.04 21.56 -68.94
C ILE A 161 -9.42 22.22 -68.83
N CYS A 162 -9.89 22.89 -69.89
CA CYS A 162 -11.21 23.55 -69.87
C CYS A 162 -12.35 22.56 -69.60
N PHE A 163 -12.31 21.37 -70.19
CA PHE A 163 -13.33 20.33 -69.95
C PHE A 163 -13.25 19.76 -68.52
N ILE A 164 -12.03 19.53 -68.00
CA ILE A 164 -11.81 19.09 -66.62
C ILE A 164 -12.29 20.13 -65.60
N LEU A 165 -12.07 21.43 -65.83
CA LEU A 165 -12.51 22.50 -64.94
C LEU A 165 -14.03 22.57 -64.81
N VAL A 166 -14.77 22.43 -65.92
CA VAL A 166 -16.24 22.40 -65.89
C VAL A 166 -16.76 21.18 -65.12
N PHE A 167 -16.17 19.99 -65.35
CA PHE A 167 -16.54 18.78 -64.61
C PHE A 167 -16.18 18.87 -63.12
N LEU A 168 -15.03 19.47 -62.78
CA LEU A 168 -14.62 19.74 -61.40
C LEU A 168 -15.62 20.65 -60.67
N VAL A 169 -16.09 21.74 -61.29
CA VAL A 169 -17.07 22.64 -60.66
C VAL A 169 -18.37 21.91 -60.35
N ILE A 170 -18.89 21.11 -61.28
CA ILE A 170 -20.11 20.31 -61.08
C ILE A 170 -19.90 19.26 -59.99
N PHE A 171 -18.77 18.54 -60.02
CA PHE A 171 -18.43 17.53 -59.02
C PHE A 171 -18.21 18.14 -57.62
N ILE A 172 -17.56 19.29 -57.51
CA ILE A 172 -17.40 20.06 -56.26
C ILE A 172 -18.76 20.49 -55.72
N PHE A 173 -19.71 20.92 -56.57
CA PHE A 173 -21.04 21.32 -56.11
C PHE A 173 -21.86 20.12 -55.59
N TRP A 174 -21.76 18.97 -56.26
CA TRP A 174 -22.46 17.74 -55.86
C TRP A 174 -21.83 17.09 -54.61
N THR A 175 -20.50 17.02 -54.55
CA THR A 175 -19.78 16.54 -53.36
C THR A 175 -19.98 17.46 -52.17
N LYS A 176 -19.93 18.79 -52.32
CA LYS A 176 -20.25 19.71 -51.20
C LYS A 176 -21.64 19.47 -50.63
N ARG A 177 -22.66 19.25 -51.46
CA ARG A 177 -24.03 18.96 -50.98
C ARG A 177 -24.16 17.63 -50.23
N LYS A 178 -23.40 16.60 -50.62
CA LYS A 178 -23.41 15.29 -49.96
C LYS A 178 -22.49 15.24 -48.73
N LEU A 179 -21.37 15.99 -48.77
CA LEU A 179 -20.45 16.18 -47.64
C LEU A 179 -21.08 17.02 -46.53
N PHE A 180 -21.83 18.08 -46.83
CA PHE A 180 -22.44 18.92 -45.78
C PHE A 180 -23.32 18.08 -44.83
N LYS A 181 -24.17 17.21 -45.40
CA LYS A 181 -25.08 16.35 -44.64
C LYS A 181 -24.39 15.19 -43.89
N HIS A 182 -23.14 14.86 -44.21
CA HIS A 182 -22.34 13.88 -43.49
C HIS A 182 -21.38 14.53 -42.49
N ARG A 183 -20.83 15.71 -42.81
CA ARG A 183 -20.04 16.57 -41.90
C ARG A 183 -20.86 16.96 -40.69
N GLU A 184 -22.09 17.42 -40.89
CA GLU A 184 -22.98 17.80 -39.79
C GLU A 184 -23.27 16.62 -38.83
N SER A 185 -23.14 15.37 -39.28
CA SER A 185 -23.23 14.18 -38.43
C SER A 185 -21.88 13.72 -37.83
N SER A 186 -20.73 13.98 -38.47
CA SER A 186 -19.42 13.54 -37.99
C SER A 186 -18.65 14.61 -37.21
N GLU A 187 -18.78 15.89 -37.54
CA GLU A 187 -18.21 17.02 -36.82
C GLU A 187 -18.90 17.21 -35.46
N ASN A 188 -20.21 16.95 -35.36
CA ASN A 188 -20.90 16.88 -34.07
C ASN A 188 -20.41 15.69 -33.21
N LEU A 189 -20.12 14.53 -33.83
CA LEU A 189 -19.63 13.35 -33.09
C LEU A 189 -18.19 13.56 -32.57
N PHE A 190 -17.29 14.05 -33.42
CA PHE A 190 -15.91 14.38 -33.03
C PHE A 190 -15.85 15.57 -32.06
N GLY A 191 -16.67 16.60 -32.26
CA GLY A 191 -16.76 17.76 -31.37
C GLY A 191 -17.29 17.41 -29.97
N ASN A 192 -18.29 16.53 -29.89
CA ASN A 192 -18.84 16.08 -28.60
C ASN A 192 -17.88 15.14 -27.86
N GLY A 193 -17.16 14.27 -28.57
CA GLY A 193 -16.08 13.46 -27.98
C GLY A 193 -15.03 14.32 -27.27
N ASN A 194 -14.43 15.29 -27.99
CA ASN A 194 -13.41 16.19 -27.42
C ASN A 194 -13.91 17.01 -26.22
N ARG A 195 -15.19 17.34 -26.18
CA ARG A 195 -15.82 18.06 -25.06
C ARG A 195 -15.94 17.19 -23.81
N ILE A 196 -16.26 15.92 -23.97
CA ILE A 196 -16.30 14.95 -22.86
C ILE A 196 -14.90 14.65 -22.35
N SER A 197 -13.92 14.45 -23.24
CA SER A 197 -12.52 14.28 -22.85
C SER A 197 -12.00 15.49 -22.05
N LEU A 198 -12.40 16.72 -22.42
CA LEU A 198 -12.03 17.93 -21.68
C LEU A 198 -12.63 17.96 -20.26
N LEU A 199 -13.91 17.60 -20.11
CA LEU A 199 -14.54 17.46 -18.78
C LEU A 199 -13.85 16.36 -17.95
N GLY A 200 -13.49 15.24 -18.58
CA GLY A 200 -12.70 14.18 -17.95
C GLY A 200 -11.34 14.68 -17.45
N ASN A 201 -10.61 15.44 -18.29
CA ASN A 201 -9.34 16.05 -17.92
C ASN A 201 -9.49 16.98 -16.70
N TYR A 202 -10.54 17.81 -16.63
CA TYR A 202 -10.81 18.62 -15.43
C TYR A 202 -11.03 17.78 -14.16
N MET A 203 -11.78 16.67 -14.25
CA MET A 203 -11.98 15.76 -13.12
C MET A 203 -10.66 15.09 -12.70
N THR A 204 -9.85 14.63 -13.65
CA THR A 204 -8.53 14.05 -13.39
C THR A 204 -7.58 15.08 -12.74
N SER A 205 -7.56 16.32 -13.23
CA SER A 205 -6.81 17.42 -12.60
C SER A 205 -7.30 17.75 -11.19
N ARG A 206 -8.61 17.63 -10.88
CA ARG A 206 -9.11 17.76 -9.50
C ARG A 206 -8.57 16.64 -8.61
N LEU A 207 -8.56 15.39 -9.08
CA LEU A 207 -8.04 14.24 -8.33
C LEU A 207 -6.53 14.39 -8.06
N VAL A 208 -5.76 14.80 -9.07
CA VAL A 208 -4.33 15.08 -8.93
C VAL A 208 -4.07 16.26 -7.98
N ALA A 209 -4.86 17.33 -8.05
CA ALA A 209 -4.76 18.45 -7.10
C ALA A 209 -5.08 18.04 -5.65
N PHE A 210 -6.03 17.13 -5.44
CA PHE A 210 -6.31 16.55 -4.11
C PHE A 210 -5.15 15.66 -3.64
N CYS A 211 -4.59 14.85 -4.53
CA CYS A 211 -3.41 14.01 -4.26
C CYS A 211 -2.18 14.84 -3.86
N HIS A 212 -1.87 15.94 -4.56
CA HIS A 212 -0.78 16.85 -4.20
C HIS A 212 -0.94 17.42 -2.77
N ALA A 213 -2.17 17.57 -2.28
CA ALA A 213 -2.45 18.08 -0.94
C ALA A 213 -2.31 17.00 0.15
N ASP A 214 -2.81 15.78 -0.09
CA ASP A 214 -2.77 14.68 0.90
C ASP A 214 -2.84 13.27 0.23
N LEU A 215 -1.76 12.86 -0.42
CA LEU A 215 -1.59 11.54 -1.03
C LEU A 215 -1.72 10.40 0.00
N ASP A 216 -1.26 10.59 1.23
CA ASP A 216 -1.34 9.56 2.29
C ASP A 216 -2.80 9.34 2.75
N SER A 217 -3.63 10.38 2.83
CA SER A 217 -5.07 10.24 3.08
C SER A 217 -5.78 9.52 1.94
N LEU A 218 -5.46 9.82 0.68
CA LEU A 218 -6.02 9.10 -0.47
C LEU A 218 -5.61 7.62 -0.44
N ARG A 219 -4.32 7.31 -0.25
CA ARG A 219 -3.81 5.94 -0.11
C ARG A 219 -4.45 5.20 1.06
N TYR A 220 -4.58 5.85 2.22
CA TYR A 220 -5.29 5.30 3.38
C TYR A 220 -6.74 4.94 3.01
N LYS A 221 -7.49 5.86 2.39
CA LYS A 221 -8.88 5.62 1.97
C LYS A 221 -8.95 4.45 0.96
N MET A 222 -8.08 4.42 -0.06
CA MET A 222 -8.04 3.34 -1.06
C MET A 222 -7.71 1.96 -0.46
N VAL A 223 -6.72 1.87 0.44
CA VAL A 223 -6.35 0.61 1.12
C VAL A 223 -7.48 0.12 2.02
N THR A 224 -8.09 1.02 2.79
CA THR A 224 -9.15 0.69 3.76
C THR A 224 -10.51 0.36 3.15
N HIS A 225 -10.70 0.69 1.87
CA HIS A 225 -11.91 0.42 1.08
C HIS A 225 -11.65 -0.57 -0.08
N SER A 226 -10.48 -1.20 -0.08
CA SER A 226 -9.95 -2.01 -1.19
C SER A 226 -10.85 -3.17 -1.62
N GLU A 227 -11.66 -3.75 -0.72
CA GLU A 227 -12.60 -4.83 -1.08
C GLU A 227 -13.79 -4.29 -1.87
N SER A 228 -14.37 -3.17 -1.43
CA SER A 228 -15.47 -2.50 -2.12
C SER A 228 -15.02 -1.96 -3.49
N LEU A 229 -13.77 -1.51 -3.61
CA LEU A 229 -13.16 -1.09 -4.88
C LEU A 229 -12.91 -2.29 -5.81
N LYS A 230 -12.30 -3.38 -5.32
CA LYS A 230 -12.05 -4.60 -6.11
C LYS A 230 -13.35 -5.25 -6.59
N HIS A 231 -14.42 -5.22 -5.80
CA HIS A 231 -15.73 -5.72 -6.22
C HIS A 231 -16.30 -4.95 -7.43
N HIS A 232 -16.09 -3.62 -7.47
CA HIS A 232 -16.61 -2.77 -8.53
C HIS A 232 -15.73 -2.79 -9.79
N PHE A 233 -14.42 -2.69 -9.64
CA PHE A 233 -13.48 -2.49 -10.76
C PHE A 233 -12.75 -3.76 -11.24
N LYS A 234 -12.78 -4.85 -10.47
CA LYS A 234 -12.19 -6.19 -10.71
C LYS A 234 -10.68 -6.28 -11.00
N GLU A 235 -10.10 -5.39 -11.81
CA GLU A 235 -8.68 -5.41 -12.22
C GLU A 235 -8.01 -4.02 -12.22
N THR A 236 -8.74 -2.91 -12.42
CA THR A 236 -8.14 -1.56 -12.60
C THR A 236 -7.40 -1.02 -11.37
N LEU A 237 -7.75 -1.49 -10.16
CA LEU A 237 -7.21 -1.02 -8.87
C LEU A 237 -6.41 -2.10 -8.12
N CYS A 238 -5.62 -2.90 -8.86
CA CYS A 238 -4.93 -4.08 -8.30
C CYS A 238 -4.02 -3.78 -7.10
N ASP A 239 -3.33 -2.62 -7.07
CA ASP A 239 -2.46 -2.25 -5.95
C ASP A 239 -2.51 -0.73 -5.61
N PRO A 240 -3.18 -0.34 -4.51
CA PRO A 240 -3.16 1.02 -3.97
C PRO A 240 -1.76 1.58 -3.65
N MET A 241 -0.72 0.74 -3.56
CA MET A 241 0.66 1.14 -3.27
C MET A 241 1.37 1.76 -4.47
N VAL A 242 0.96 1.41 -5.70
CA VAL A 242 1.71 1.75 -6.92
C VAL A 242 1.48 3.20 -7.34
N TYR A 243 0.33 3.78 -6.99
CA TYR A 243 -0.08 5.07 -7.54
C TYR A 243 0.76 6.23 -7.03
N ASN A 244 1.42 6.89 -7.98
CA ASN A 244 1.91 8.27 -7.93
C ASN A 244 0.98 9.17 -8.78
N GLU A 245 1.26 10.48 -8.80
CA GLU A 245 0.47 11.49 -9.51
C GLU A 245 0.34 11.22 -11.02
N ASP A 246 1.35 10.64 -11.66
CA ASP A 246 1.33 10.29 -13.09
C ASP A 246 0.57 9.00 -13.39
N ASP A 247 0.36 8.14 -12.39
CA ASP A 247 -0.52 6.97 -12.53
C ASP A 247 -1.99 7.32 -12.27
N LEU A 248 -2.28 8.29 -11.39
CA LEU A 248 -3.65 8.84 -11.23
C LEU A 248 -4.18 9.45 -12.54
N LYS A 249 -3.28 10.04 -13.35
CA LYS A 249 -3.59 10.54 -14.69
C LYS A 249 -4.08 9.46 -15.66
N LYS A 250 -3.77 8.19 -15.41
CA LYS A 250 -4.13 7.04 -16.30
C LYS A 250 -5.45 6.37 -15.92
N PHE A 251 -6.15 6.87 -14.90
CA PHE A 251 -7.40 6.26 -14.44
C PHE A 251 -8.58 6.55 -15.37
N ASP A 252 -9.36 5.50 -15.66
CA ASP A 252 -10.66 5.60 -16.32
C ASP A 252 -11.56 6.65 -15.62
N LEU A 253 -12.40 7.33 -16.39
CA LEU A 253 -13.27 8.39 -15.87
C LEU A 253 -14.25 7.89 -14.78
N ASP A 254 -14.65 6.62 -14.79
CA ASP A 254 -15.46 6.02 -13.72
C ASP A 254 -14.66 5.79 -12.43
N VAL A 255 -13.38 5.40 -12.52
CA VAL A 255 -12.46 5.36 -11.37
C VAL A 255 -12.26 6.77 -10.81
N VAL A 256 -11.95 7.76 -11.65
CA VAL A 256 -11.78 9.17 -11.24
C VAL A 256 -13.03 9.70 -10.55
N TYR A 257 -14.21 9.48 -11.14
CA TYR A 257 -15.50 9.84 -10.52
C TYR A 257 -15.70 9.17 -9.15
N ILE A 258 -15.46 7.86 -9.01
CA ILE A 258 -15.63 7.16 -7.74
C ILE A 258 -14.66 7.67 -6.67
N LEU A 259 -13.40 7.95 -7.01
CA LEU A 259 -12.41 8.49 -6.07
C LEU A 259 -12.79 9.91 -5.63
N LEU A 260 -13.19 10.79 -6.55
CA LEU A 260 -13.64 12.15 -6.23
C LEU A 260 -14.87 12.15 -5.30
N THR A 261 -15.89 11.35 -5.62
CA THR A 261 -17.18 11.32 -4.90
C THR A 261 -17.12 10.61 -3.55
N ASN A 262 -16.17 9.69 -3.33
CA ASN A 262 -16.05 8.95 -2.07
C ASN A 262 -14.88 9.40 -1.19
N PHE A 263 -13.77 9.88 -1.76
CA PHE A 263 -12.51 10.09 -1.02
C PHE A 263 -11.96 11.52 -1.04
N CYS A 264 -12.38 12.40 -1.96
CA CYS A 264 -11.85 13.77 -2.03
C CYS A 264 -12.58 14.80 -1.15
N ASP A 265 -13.43 14.33 -0.22
CA ASP A 265 -14.17 15.14 0.76
C ASP A 265 -14.98 16.31 0.14
N ILE A 266 -15.38 16.14 -1.13
CA ILE A 266 -16.19 17.10 -1.89
C ILE A 266 -17.63 17.11 -1.33
N PRO A 267 -18.22 18.28 -1.03
CA PRO A 267 -19.63 18.38 -0.65
C PRO A 267 -20.54 17.71 -1.67
N CYS A 268 -21.50 16.90 -1.20
CA CYS A 268 -22.47 16.27 -2.09
C CYS A 268 -23.44 17.30 -2.68
N PRO A 269 -23.99 17.05 -3.88
CA PRO A 269 -25.08 17.85 -4.44
C PRO A 269 -26.30 17.89 -3.51
N ASP A 270 -27.19 18.87 -3.69
CA ASP A 270 -28.42 19.03 -2.89
C ASP A 270 -29.32 17.77 -2.90
N ASN A 271 -29.40 17.09 -4.04
CA ASN A 271 -30.14 15.83 -4.20
C ASN A 271 -29.30 14.57 -3.89
N GLY A 272 -28.04 14.73 -3.48
CA GLY A 272 -27.08 13.66 -3.23
C GLY A 272 -26.47 13.03 -4.48
N TRP A 273 -25.37 12.31 -4.30
CA TRP A 273 -24.66 11.60 -5.37
C TRP A 273 -25.50 10.51 -6.04
N GLY A 274 -25.32 10.34 -7.36
CA GLY A 274 -26.06 9.40 -8.19
C GLY A 274 -27.44 9.88 -8.65
N ASN A 275 -27.93 11.02 -8.14
CA ASN A 275 -29.20 11.65 -8.50
C ASN A 275 -28.97 12.90 -9.37
N MET A 276 -29.97 13.33 -10.13
CA MET A 276 -29.92 14.61 -10.87
C MET A 276 -29.80 15.78 -9.87
N PRO A 277 -28.78 16.65 -9.96
CA PRO A 277 -28.69 17.86 -9.12
C PRO A 277 -29.85 18.83 -9.38
N GLY A 278 -30.11 19.74 -8.45
CA GLY A 278 -31.05 20.85 -8.68
C GLY A 278 -30.49 21.85 -9.68
N ASP A 279 -31.35 22.52 -10.46
CA ASP A 279 -30.91 23.47 -11.50
C ASP A 279 -30.11 24.65 -10.92
N GLU A 280 -30.44 25.07 -9.69
CA GLU A 280 -29.77 26.15 -8.95
C GLU A 280 -28.48 25.70 -8.23
N ASP A 281 -28.21 24.39 -8.11
CA ASP A 281 -27.03 23.86 -7.42
C ASP A 281 -25.81 23.95 -8.35
N LEU A 282 -25.05 25.03 -8.22
CA LEU A 282 -23.83 25.31 -8.99
C LEU A 282 -22.55 24.84 -8.26
N SER A 283 -22.66 23.91 -7.32
CA SER A 283 -21.52 23.37 -6.58
C SER A 283 -20.60 22.49 -7.45
N LEU A 284 -19.34 22.34 -7.05
CA LEU A 284 -18.42 21.38 -7.67
C LEU A 284 -18.97 19.94 -7.62
N GLY A 285 -19.70 19.59 -6.55
CA GLY A 285 -20.34 18.28 -6.42
C GLY A 285 -21.42 18.08 -7.49
N ALA A 286 -22.30 19.06 -7.66
CA ALA A 286 -23.33 19.03 -8.69
C ALA A 286 -22.75 18.98 -10.11
N ASP A 287 -21.67 19.71 -10.39
CA ASP A 287 -21.03 19.65 -11.70
C ASP A 287 -20.38 18.29 -11.99
N ILE A 288 -19.71 17.66 -11.01
CA ILE A 288 -19.19 16.29 -11.15
C ILE A 288 -20.32 15.29 -11.43
N GLU A 289 -21.48 15.46 -10.79
CA GLU A 289 -22.65 14.61 -11.01
C GLU A 289 -23.31 14.86 -12.38
N ARG A 290 -23.39 16.10 -12.86
CA ARG A 290 -23.83 16.43 -14.22
C ARG A 290 -22.91 15.81 -15.26
N VAL A 291 -21.58 15.86 -15.09
CA VAL A 291 -20.63 15.20 -16.01
C VAL A 291 -20.91 13.69 -16.09
N ARG A 292 -21.21 13.01 -14.96
CA ARG A 292 -21.63 11.60 -14.96
C ARG A 292 -22.85 11.36 -15.86
N ILE A 293 -23.86 12.22 -15.74
CA ILE A 293 -25.12 12.12 -16.50
C ILE A 293 -24.86 12.36 -17.99
N LEU A 294 -24.19 13.46 -18.34
CA LEU A 294 -23.81 13.83 -19.71
C LEU A 294 -22.99 12.73 -20.42
N VAL A 295 -22.03 12.13 -19.71
CA VAL A 295 -21.26 10.97 -20.21
C VAL A 295 -22.18 9.77 -20.49
N ASN A 296 -23.07 9.44 -19.56
CA ASN A 296 -23.98 8.31 -19.71
C ASN A 296 -25.00 8.50 -20.85
N GLU A 297 -25.53 9.71 -21.01
CA GLU A 297 -26.40 10.07 -22.14
C GLU A 297 -25.65 9.95 -23.46
N TYR A 298 -24.44 10.51 -23.57
CA TYR A 298 -23.62 10.38 -24.77
C TYR A 298 -23.25 8.93 -25.09
N LEU A 299 -23.11 8.07 -24.07
CA LEU A 299 -22.93 6.63 -24.28
C LEU A 299 -24.18 5.97 -24.89
N ASP A 300 -25.37 6.32 -24.41
CA ASP A 300 -26.65 5.78 -24.88
C ASP A 300 -27.06 6.26 -26.28
N ASN A 301 -26.98 7.58 -26.52
CA ASN A 301 -27.64 8.22 -27.66
C ASN A 301 -26.69 9.01 -28.58
N LYS A 302 -25.40 9.14 -28.22
CA LYS A 302 -24.36 9.92 -28.93
C LYS A 302 -24.67 11.41 -29.13
N THR A 303 -25.66 11.93 -28.39
CA THR A 303 -25.95 13.36 -28.25
C THR A 303 -25.36 13.88 -26.94
N LEU A 304 -25.17 15.20 -26.85
CA LEU A 304 -24.57 15.85 -25.69
C LEU A 304 -25.23 17.22 -25.53
N ASN A 305 -25.61 17.59 -24.30
CA ASN A 305 -26.10 18.93 -24.01
C ASN A 305 -24.94 19.94 -24.03
N VAL A 306 -24.66 20.48 -25.22
CA VAL A 306 -23.50 21.36 -25.45
C VAL A 306 -23.55 22.63 -24.59
N ASP A 307 -24.74 23.16 -24.30
CA ASP A 307 -24.90 24.36 -23.48
C ASP A 307 -24.56 24.11 -22.01
N GLU A 308 -25.02 22.99 -21.46
CA GLU A 308 -24.67 22.57 -20.09
C GLU A 308 -23.17 22.26 -19.95
N VAL A 309 -22.58 21.59 -20.94
CA VAL A 309 -21.13 21.38 -21.01
C VAL A 309 -20.36 22.71 -21.04
N ASN A 310 -20.79 23.68 -21.86
CA ASN A 310 -20.16 25.01 -21.90
C ASN A 310 -20.28 25.74 -20.55
N GLN A 311 -21.40 25.60 -19.84
CA GLN A 311 -21.60 26.20 -18.53
C GLN A 311 -20.69 25.58 -17.45
N ILE A 312 -20.56 24.25 -17.43
CA ILE A 312 -19.65 23.55 -16.51
C ILE A 312 -18.20 23.95 -16.81
N LEU A 313 -17.78 23.92 -18.08
CA LEU A 313 -16.43 24.33 -18.49
C LEU A 313 -16.16 25.80 -18.13
N GLY A 314 -17.09 26.72 -18.39
CA GLY A 314 -16.93 28.14 -18.04
C GLY A 314 -16.84 28.38 -16.52
N ARG A 315 -17.55 27.60 -15.70
CA ARG A 315 -17.36 27.61 -14.24
C ARG A 315 -15.98 27.08 -13.87
N TRP A 316 -15.60 25.93 -14.40
CA TRP A 316 -14.33 25.26 -14.06
C TRP A 316 -13.11 26.07 -14.52
N GLU A 317 -13.11 26.64 -15.72
CA GLU A 317 -12.07 27.56 -16.22
C GLU A 317 -11.92 28.79 -15.31
N ASN A 318 -13.03 29.37 -14.83
CA ASN A 318 -13.00 30.52 -13.93
C ASN A 318 -12.50 30.18 -12.52
N PHE A 319 -12.90 29.02 -11.97
CA PHE A 319 -12.47 28.58 -10.64
C PHE A 319 -11.04 28.00 -10.61
N PHE A 320 -10.58 27.42 -11.71
CA PHE A 320 -9.40 26.55 -11.74
C PHE A 320 -8.33 26.93 -12.76
N GLY A 321 -8.63 27.86 -13.67
CA GLY A 321 -7.80 28.15 -14.84
C GLY A 321 -8.07 27.19 -16.00
N VAL A 322 -7.58 27.58 -17.18
CA VAL A 322 -7.65 26.77 -18.41
C VAL A 322 -6.59 25.66 -18.35
N ILE A 323 -7.00 24.42 -18.54
CA ILE A 323 -6.08 23.28 -18.68
C ILE A 323 -5.31 23.38 -20.00
N ASN A 324 -4.00 23.15 -19.97
CA ASN A 324 -3.18 23.21 -21.16
C ASN A 324 -3.50 22.03 -22.11
N GLN A 325 -3.47 22.27 -23.43
CA GLN A 325 -3.75 21.23 -24.42
C GLN A 325 -2.67 20.14 -24.49
N ASP A 326 -1.49 20.39 -23.92
CA ASP A 326 -0.43 19.39 -23.79
C ASP A 326 -0.66 18.40 -22.63
N ASP A 327 -1.51 18.75 -21.65
CA ASP A 327 -1.95 17.86 -20.55
C ASP A 327 -3.17 17.00 -20.95
N TYR A 328 -3.54 17.02 -22.24
CA TYR A 328 -4.78 16.42 -22.73
C TYR A 328 -4.66 14.90 -22.87
N ILE A 329 -5.30 14.19 -21.96
CA ILE A 329 -5.43 12.73 -22.03
C ILE A 329 -6.68 12.43 -22.86
N GLU A 330 -6.55 11.56 -23.86
CA GLU A 330 -7.65 11.22 -24.77
C GLU A 330 -8.65 10.26 -24.09
N PHE A 331 -9.47 10.82 -23.19
CA PHE A 331 -10.46 10.08 -22.41
C PHE A 331 -11.76 9.81 -23.19
N CYS A 332 -11.79 8.71 -23.95
CA CYS A 332 -13.06 8.12 -24.40
C CYS A 332 -13.64 7.21 -23.29
N PRO A 333 -14.83 7.50 -22.75
CA PRO A 333 -15.50 6.56 -21.84
C PRO A 333 -15.96 5.32 -22.62
N GLU A 334 -15.54 4.13 -22.20
CA GLU A 334 -15.96 2.85 -22.80
C GLU A 334 -17.22 2.25 -22.15
N LYS A 335 -17.52 2.67 -20.92
CA LYS A 335 -18.56 2.12 -20.03
C LYS A 335 -19.30 3.24 -19.31
N LYS A 336 -20.56 2.98 -18.95
CA LYS A 336 -21.36 3.92 -18.14
C LYS A 336 -20.77 4.09 -16.76
N ILE A 337 -20.74 5.32 -16.27
CA ILE A 337 -20.32 5.66 -14.93
C ILE A 337 -21.52 5.48 -13.98
N ILE A 338 -21.40 4.50 -13.08
CA ILE A 338 -22.43 4.17 -12.08
C ILE A 338 -21.96 4.72 -10.74
N TYR A 339 -22.79 5.51 -10.06
CA TYR A 339 -22.47 5.90 -8.68
C TYR A 339 -22.56 4.69 -7.76
N VAL A 340 -21.46 4.44 -7.04
CA VAL A 340 -21.39 3.46 -5.96
C VAL A 340 -20.82 4.14 -4.74
N LYS A 341 -21.56 4.10 -3.63
CA LYS A 341 -21.04 4.48 -2.32
C LYS A 341 -20.11 3.38 -1.82
N VAL A 342 -18.81 3.63 -1.91
CA VAL A 342 -17.77 2.71 -1.48
C VAL A 342 -17.81 2.57 0.04
N LYS A 343 -17.72 1.34 0.56
CA LYS A 343 -17.73 1.05 2.00
C LYS A 343 -16.33 0.66 2.48
N PRO A 344 -15.93 1.02 3.72
CA PRO A 344 -14.70 0.51 4.31
C PRO A 344 -14.82 -1.00 4.51
N ASN A 345 -13.69 -1.71 4.42
CA ASN A 345 -13.63 -3.17 4.59
C ASN A 345 -14.07 -3.58 6.02
N ASN A 346 -13.80 -2.75 7.02
CA ASN A 346 -14.06 -3.02 8.43
C ASN A 346 -14.82 -1.85 9.09
N VAL A 347 -15.50 -2.14 10.19
CA VAL A 347 -16.21 -1.14 11.00
C VAL A 347 -15.40 -0.85 12.26
N ILE A 348 -15.34 0.41 12.69
CA ILE A 348 -14.82 0.80 14.01
C ILE A 348 -16.01 1.05 14.93
N GLU A 349 -16.11 0.29 16.01
CA GLU A 349 -17.16 0.43 17.02
C GLU A 349 -16.55 0.61 18.41
N ASN A 350 -17.00 1.61 19.18
CA ASN A 350 -16.52 1.88 20.54
C ASN A 350 -14.97 2.00 20.67
N GLY A 351 -14.28 2.45 19.63
CA GLY A 351 -12.82 2.53 19.61
C GLY A 351 -12.10 1.19 19.37
N VAL A 352 -12.81 0.15 18.92
CA VAL A 352 -12.26 -1.15 18.50
C VAL A 352 -12.52 -1.35 17.00
N LEU A 353 -11.49 -1.79 16.26
CA LEU A 353 -11.67 -2.24 14.88
C LEU A 353 -12.24 -3.66 14.87
N VAL A 354 -13.40 -3.85 14.22
CA VAL A 354 -13.99 -5.17 14.01
C VAL A 354 -13.27 -5.86 12.85
N THR A 355 -12.23 -6.62 13.19
CA THR A 355 -11.48 -7.44 12.23
C THR A 355 -12.33 -8.61 11.72
N GLN A 356 -11.90 -9.20 10.59
CA GLN A 356 -12.56 -10.37 10.02
C GLN A 356 -12.57 -11.55 11.01
N ASP A 357 -11.54 -11.70 11.83
CA ASP A 357 -11.48 -12.73 12.88
C ASP A 357 -12.44 -12.43 14.04
N ILE A 358 -12.63 -11.17 14.44
CA ILE A 358 -13.64 -10.81 15.46
C ILE A 358 -15.04 -11.12 14.94
N ALA A 359 -15.33 -10.78 13.68
CA ALA A 359 -16.59 -11.15 13.03
C ALA A 359 -16.78 -12.68 12.96
N ASN A 360 -15.71 -13.43 12.68
CA ASN A 360 -15.69 -14.89 12.68
C ASN A 360 -15.96 -15.45 14.09
N ILE A 361 -15.37 -14.93 15.17
CA ILE A 361 -15.68 -15.35 16.54
C ILE A 361 -17.19 -15.18 16.84
N LEU A 362 -17.75 -14.00 16.53
CA LEU A 362 -19.18 -13.71 16.72
C LEU A 362 -20.09 -14.67 15.94
N GLU A 363 -19.70 -15.04 14.71
CA GLU A 363 -20.43 -16.00 13.88
C GLU A 363 -20.34 -17.42 14.46
N LYS A 364 -19.13 -17.89 14.80
CA LYS A 364 -18.91 -19.28 15.24
C LYS A 364 -19.46 -19.56 16.63
N MET A 365 -19.45 -18.59 17.56
CA MET A 365 -20.10 -18.73 18.87
C MET A 365 -21.62 -18.99 18.76
N LYS A 366 -22.28 -18.70 17.63
CA LYS A 366 -23.70 -19.05 17.41
C LYS A 366 -23.92 -20.56 17.19
N SER A 367 -22.86 -21.32 16.87
CA SER A 367 -22.94 -22.74 16.46
C SER A 367 -22.01 -23.67 17.24
N LYS A 368 -20.96 -23.15 17.89
CA LYS A 368 -19.97 -23.91 18.64
C LYS A 368 -19.97 -23.55 20.12
N LYS A 369 -19.94 -24.58 20.97
CA LYS A 369 -19.96 -24.43 22.43
C LYS A 369 -18.65 -23.88 22.98
N VAL A 370 -17.51 -24.24 22.38
CA VAL A 370 -16.18 -23.81 22.80
C VAL A 370 -15.46 -23.15 21.63
N VAL A 371 -15.09 -21.88 21.77
CA VAL A 371 -14.31 -21.12 20.77
C VAL A 371 -12.98 -20.69 21.40
N ILE A 372 -11.88 -21.08 20.77
CA ILE A 372 -10.51 -20.90 21.25
C ILE A 372 -9.78 -19.96 20.29
N CYS A 373 -9.56 -18.73 20.75
CA CYS A 373 -8.76 -17.69 20.12
C CYS A 373 -7.27 -17.95 20.39
N ARG A 374 -6.57 -18.49 19.40
CA ARG A 374 -5.13 -18.76 19.45
C ARG A 374 -4.37 -17.63 18.77
N GLY A 375 -3.23 -17.21 19.32
CA GLY A 375 -2.35 -16.28 18.61
C GLY A 375 -1.16 -15.76 19.43
N ALA A 376 -0.24 -15.08 18.75
CA ALA A 376 0.99 -14.52 19.31
C ALA A 376 0.76 -13.56 20.51
N ILE A 377 1.85 -13.21 21.22
CA ILE A 377 1.79 -12.11 22.19
C ILE A 377 1.49 -10.82 21.42
N GLY A 378 0.49 -10.04 21.85
CA GLY A 378 0.14 -8.78 21.19
C GLY A 378 -0.64 -8.88 19.88
N CYS A 379 -1.32 -10.01 19.60
CA CYS A 379 -2.22 -10.12 18.45
C CYS A 379 -3.67 -9.62 18.70
N GLY A 380 -3.94 -9.00 19.86
CA GLY A 380 -5.27 -8.44 20.17
C GLY A 380 -6.29 -9.44 20.74
N LYS A 381 -5.85 -10.58 21.29
CA LYS A 381 -6.74 -11.60 21.90
C LYS A 381 -7.66 -11.00 22.96
N THR A 382 -7.10 -10.31 23.96
CA THR A 382 -7.84 -9.63 25.03
C THR A 382 -8.89 -8.69 24.46
N THR A 383 -8.50 -7.80 23.54
CA THR A 383 -9.42 -6.87 22.86
C THR A 383 -10.55 -7.58 22.09
N ALA A 384 -10.27 -8.70 21.44
CA ALA A 384 -11.29 -9.52 20.77
C ALA A 384 -12.26 -10.17 21.78
N LEU A 385 -11.74 -10.71 22.89
CA LEU A 385 -12.53 -11.30 23.97
C LEU A 385 -13.42 -10.25 24.66
N GLU A 386 -12.88 -9.07 24.99
CA GLU A 386 -13.60 -7.94 25.57
C GLU A 386 -14.71 -7.42 24.64
N TYR A 387 -14.40 -7.24 23.35
CA TYR A 387 -15.38 -6.78 22.37
C TYR A 387 -16.51 -7.79 22.18
N VAL A 388 -16.18 -9.07 22.02
CA VAL A 388 -17.17 -10.15 21.86
C VAL A 388 -18.04 -10.30 23.10
N THR A 389 -17.45 -10.35 24.30
CA THR A 389 -18.22 -10.44 25.54
C THR A 389 -19.08 -9.20 25.79
N LYS A 390 -18.63 -8.00 25.40
CA LYS A 390 -19.46 -6.79 25.41
C LYS A 390 -20.68 -6.93 24.50
N LYS A 391 -20.52 -7.41 23.26
CA LYS A 391 -21.64 -7.68 22.34
C LYS A 391 -22.63 -8.71 22.88
N TYR A 392 -22.14 -9.83 23.43
CA TYR A 392 -23.01 -10.81 24.06
C TYR A 392 -23.74 -10.23 25.29
N ARG A 393 -23.10 -9.36 26.08
CA ARG A 393 -23.75 -8.64 27.18
C ARG A 393 -24.85 -7.67 26.70
N GLU A 394 -24.61 -6.95 25.61
CA GLU A 394 -25.61 -6.10 24.93
C GLU A 394 -26.81 -6.93 24.43
N ASP A 395 -26.59 -8.16 23.95
CA ASP A 395 -27.61 -9.16 23.57
C ASP A 395 -28.28 -9.87 24.77
N GLY A 396 -28.03 -9.43 26.01
CA GLY A 396 -28.64 -9.94 27.23
C GLY A 396 -28.06 -11.27 27.75
N TRP A 397 -26.77 -11.53 27.50
CA TRP A 397 -26.05 -12.69 28.07
C TRP A 397 -25.28 -12.31 29.34
N THR A 398 -25.25 -13.23 30.31
CA THR A 398 -24.37 -13.18 31.48
C THR A 398 -22.95 -13.53 31.04
N ILE A 399 -21.95 -12.75 31.49
CA ILE A 399 -20.54 -12.96 31.17
C ILE A 399 -19.78 -13.24 32.45
N GLU A 400 -19.24 -14.45 32.57
CA GLU A 400 -18.41 -14.88 33.70
C GLU A 400 -16.94 -14.89 33.29
N TRP A 401 -16.14 -13.97 33.83
CA TRP A 401 -14.69 -13.96 33.64
C TRP A 401 -14.02 -14.87 34.66
N MET A 402 -13.20 -15.82 34.18
CA MET A 402 -12.49 -16.77 35.04
C MET A 402 -10.98 -16.56 34.97
N ASP A 403 -10.37 -16.50 36.14
CA ASP A 403 -8.93 -16.58 36.31
C ASP A 403 -8.42 -18.04 36.15
N VAL A 404 -7.17 -18.17 35.71
CA VAL A 404 -6.48 -19.43 35.39
C VAL A 404 -6.20 -20.27 36.66
N SER A 405 -6.30 -19.67 37.85
CA SER A 405 -6.17 -20.36 39.14
C SER A 405 -7.17 -21.52 39.36
N LEU A 406 -8.30 -21.54 38.62
CA LEU A 406 -9.18 -22.71 38.45
C LEU A 406 -9.53 -23.46 39.75
N ASP A 407 -10.00 -22.74 40.77
CA ASP A 407 -10.64 -23.34 41.94
C ASP A 407 -11.92 -24.10 41.54
N GLU A 408 -12.15 -25.26 42.16
CA GLU A 408 -13.36 -26.06 41.90
C GLU A 408 -14.64 -25.31 42.33
N SER A 409 -14.55 -24.37 43.28
CA SER A 409 -15.67 -23.49 43.67
C SER A 409 -16.18 -22.59 42.53
N CYS A 410 -15.34 -22.27 41.54
CA CYS A 410 -15.74 -21.50 40.36
C CYS A 410 -16.77 -22.27 39.52
N ILE A 411 -16.72 -23.61 39.54
CA ILE A 411 -17.62 -24.49 38.77
C ILE A 411 -18.99 -24.62 39.46
N GLU A 412 -19.01 -24.52 40.79
CA GLU A 412 -20.21 -24.58 41.62
C GLU A 412 -20.99 -23.27 41.60
N ARG A 413 -20.28 -22.14 41.44
CA ARG A 413 -20.88 -20.81 41.21
C ARG A 413 -21.57 -20.66 39.85
N LEU A 414 -21.26 -21.51 38.86
CA LEU A 414 -21.92 -21.46 37.54
C LEU A 414 -23.38 -21.95 37.61
N PRO A 415 -24.34 -21.21 37.00
CA PRO A 415 -25.77 -21.53 37.09
C PRO A 415 -26.07 -22.99 36.74
N ILE A 416 -26.82 -23.62 37.64
CA ILE A 416 -27.02 -25.08 37.72
C ILE A 416 -27.90 -25.60 36.57
N HIS A 417 -28.72 -24.73 35.97
CA HIS A 417 -29.63 -25.06 34.89
C HIS A 417 -29.28 -24.25 33.62
N GLY A 418 -29.14 -24.95 32.48
CA GLY A 418 -28.82 -24.37 31.17
C GLY A 418 -29.95 -23.55 30.52
N ILE A 419 -30.69 -22.80 31.34
CA ILE A 419 -31.74 -21.85 30.97
C ILE A 419 -31.10 -20.46 30.78
N GLU A 420 -30.08 -20.13 31.57
CA GLU A 420 -29.38 -18.86 31.47
C GLU A 420 -28.42 -18.83 30.28
N LYS A 421 -28.47 -17.69 29.57
CA LYS A 421 -27.58 -17.34 28.47
C LYS A 421 -26.23 -16.90 29.04
N THR A 422 -25.32 -17.85 29.27
CA THR A 422 -24.03 -17.55 29.92
C THR A 422 -22.84 -17.84 29.00
N VAL A 423 -21.93 -16.87 28.89
CA VAL A 423 -20.60 -17.04 28.29
C VAL A 423 -19.56 -17.04 29.41
N ILE A 424 -18.78 -18.11 29.49
CA ILE A 424 -17.56 -18.16 30.30
C ILE A 424 -16.41 -17.63 29.44
N CYS A 425 -15.70 -16.62 29.93
CA CYS A 425 -14.54 -16.03 29.28
C CYS A 425 -13.27 -16.31 30.07
N ILE A 426 -12.24 -16.85 29.41
CA ILE A 426 -10.92 -17.10 29.98
C ILE A 426 -9.90 -16.44 29.05
N ASP A 427 -9.27 -15.34 29.46
CA ASP A 427 -8.15 -14.79 28.71
C ASP A 427 -6.81 -15.34 29.22
N ASN A 428 -5.82 -15.37 28.33
CA ASN A 428 -4.46 -15.84 28.60
C ASN A 428 -4.42 -17.18 29.37
N LEU A 429 -5.16 -18.18 28.91
CA LEU A 429 -5.13 -19.54 29.47
C LEU A 429 -3.68 -20.02 29.56
N PHE A 430 -3.30 -20.46 30.76
CA PHE A 430 -1.95 -20.89 31.13
C PHE A 430 -0.88 -19.78 31.13
N GLY A 431 -1.31 -18.52 31.23
CA GLY A 431 -0.45 -17.35 31.38
C GLY A 431 0.08 -16.79 30.06
N VAL A 432 0.56 -15.54 30.12
CA VAL A 432 1.22 -14.87 28.98
C VAL A 432 2.54 -15.54 28.60
N PHE A 433 3.19 -16.16 29.60
CA PHE A 433 4.51 -16.74 29.49
C PHE A 433 4.48 -18.28 29.43
N GLY A 434 3.35 -18.94 29.76
CA GLY A 434 3.13 -20.39 29.57
C GLY A 434 3.85 -21.35 30.50
N CYS A 435 4.83 -20.86 31.25
CA CYS A 435 6.04 -21.65 31.46
C CYS A 435 6.17 -22.27 32.86
N GLN A 436 5.34 -21.92 33.84
CA GLN A 436 5.21 -22.66 35.10
C GLN A 436 4.06 -23.68 35.08
N VAL A 437 3.19 -23.62 34.07
CA VAL A 437 1.84 -24.18 34.13
C VAL A 437 1.76 -25.69 33.80
N PHE A 438 2.88 -26.32 33.44
CA PHE A 438 2.98 -27.77 33.19
C PHE A 438 2.98 -28.64 34.46
N VAL A 439 2.36 -28.16 35.54
CA VAL A 439 1.96 -29.01 36.65
C VAL A 439 0.78 -29.87 36.18
N ASN A 440 0.97 -31.19 36.13
CA ASN A 440 -0.04 -32.16 35.68
C ASN A 440 -1.42 -31.98 36.34
N ASP A 441 -1.47 -31.50 37.59
CA ASP A 441 -2.71 -31.22 38.31
C ASP A 441 -3.54 -30.11 37.66
N LEU A 442 -2.95 -29.01 37.20
CA LEU A 442 -3.71 -27.90 36.60
C LEU A 442 -4.31 -28.28 35.24
N PHE A 443 -3.56 -29.05 34.43
CA PHE A 443 -4.10 -29.69 33.22
C PHE A 443 -5.25 -30.64 33.54
N ASN A 444 -5.15 -31.42 34.62
CA ASN A 444 -6.20 -32.35 35.04
C ASN A 444 -7.44 -31.63 35.62
N LYS A 445 -7.26 -30.53 36.38
CA LYS A 445 -8.33 -29.62 36.79
C LYS A 445 -9.05 -29.03 35.57
N PHE A 446 -8.32 -28.47 34.62
CA PHE A 446 -8.91 -27.87 33.42
C PHE A 446 -9.60 -28.91 32.52
N LYS A 447 -9.01 -30.10 32.33
CA LYS A 447 -9.67 -31.26 31.67
C LYS A 447 -10.99 -31.65 32.35
N ARG A 448 -11.03 -31.70 33.69
CA ARG A 448 -12.24 -31.99 34.47
C ARG A 448 -13.29 -30.88 34.32
N PHE A 449 -12.86 -29.62 34.35
CA PHE A 449 -13.70 -28.45 34.11
C PHE A 449 -14.34 -28.50 32.71
N MET A 450 -13.55 -28.57 31.64
CA MET A 450 -14.06 -28.58 30.26
C MET A 450 -15.04 -29.74 30.01
N ARG A 451 -14.77 -30.92 30.60
CA ARG A 451 -15.71 -32.06 30.55
C ARG A 451 -17.02 -31.79 31.30
N LYS A 452 -16.97 -31.20 32.50
CA LYS A 452 -18.17 -30.77 33.25
C LYS A 452 -18.98 -29.76 32.42
N ILE A 453 -18.33 -28.78 31.78
CA ILE A 453 -19.00 -27.77 30.95
C ILE A 453 -19.65 -28.42 29.73
N VAL A 454 -18.92 -29.17 28.90
CA VAL A 454 -19.47 -29.84 27.71
C VAL A 454 -20.73 -30.64 28.05
N ASN A 455 -20.70 -31.42 29.13
CA ASN A 455 -21.81 -32.27 29.54
C ASN A 455 -23.08 -31.52 30.00
N ARG A 456 -23.06 -30.19 30.25
CA ARG A 456 -24.25 -29.39 30.64
C ARG A 456 -25.24 -29.07 29.49
N GLY A 457 -25.04 -29.60 28.28
CA GLY A 457 -25.95 -29.38 27.12
C GLY A 457 -25.45 -28.30 26.16
N LYS A 458 -26.31 -27.40 25.67
CA LYS A 458 -25.88 -26.30 24.78
C LYS A 458 -25.22 -25.10 25.50
N GLN A 459 -25.47 -24.96 26.79
CA GLN A 459 -24.97 -23.87 27.64
C GLN A 459 -24.18 -24.43 28.84
N PRO A 460 -23.35 -23.62 29.53
CA PRO A 460 -22.84 -22.32 29.08
C PRO A 460 -21.88 -22.48 27.88
N MET A 461 -21.65 -21.40 27.13
CA MET A 461 -20.62 -21.34 26.09
C MET A 461 -19.27 -20.93 26.70
N VAL A 462 -18.16 -21.28 26.04
CA VAL A 462 -16.80 -20.92 26.46
C VAL A 462 -16.10 -20.16 25.35
N LEU A 463 -15.59 -18.97 25.66
CA LEU A 463 -14.68 -18.19 24.83
C LEU A 463 -13.32 -18.12 25.52
N LEU A 464 -12.26 -18.51 24.83
CA LEU A 464 -10.94 -18.69 25.45
C LEU A 464 -9.81 -18.08 24.64
N GLY A 465 -8.94 -17.30 25.27
CA GLY A 465 -7.68 -16.82 24.71
C GLY A 465 -6.51 -17.71 25.13
N ILE A 466 -5.66 -18.12 24.18
CA ILE A 466 -4.39 -18.81 24.47
C ILE A 466 -3.27 -18.32 23.56
N HIS A 467 -2.07 -18.20 24.11
CA HIS A 467 -0.89 -17.79 23.35
C HIS A 467 -0.36 -18.93 22.46
N GLN A 468 0.10 -18.60 21.26
CA GLN A 468 0.60 -19.57 20.27
C GLN A 468 1.66 -20.51 20.85
N HIS A 469 2.74 -19.95 21.41
CA HIS A 469 3.84 -20.72 22.00
C HIS A 469 3.37 -21.60 23.18
N VAL A 470 2.49 -21.07 24.03
CA VAL A 470 1.92 -21.80 25.18
C VAL A 470 1.07 -22.98 24.71
N PHE A 471 0.34 -22.83 23.60
CA PHE A 471 -0.41 -23.93 22.97
C PHE A 471 0.52 -24.99 22.36
N GLU A 472 1.65 -24.57 21.76
CA GLU A 472 2.65 -25.47 21.16
C GLU A 472 3.39 -26.31 22.21
N ASP A 473 3.60 -25.76 23.41
CA ASP A 473 4.18 -26.46 24.56
C ASP A 473 3.21 -27.51 25.17
N ILE A 474 1.92 -27.50 24.83
CA ILE A 474 0.95 -28.53 25.29
C ILE A 474 1.20 -29.84 24.53
N SER A 475 1.71 -30.86 25.24
CA SER A 475 1.82 -32.23 24.70
C SER A 475 0.48 -32.72 24.13
N PRO A 476 0.46 -33.35 22.93
CA PRO A 476 -0.77 -33.89 22.32
C PRO A 476 -1.54 -34.87 23.20
N GLU A 477 -0.84 -35.66 24.03
CA GLU A 477 -1.43 -36.58 25.00
C GLU A 477 -2.13 -35.83 26.16
N ASN A 478 -1.66 -34.62 26.45
CA ASN A 478 -2.17 -33.76 27.49
C ASN A 478 -3.14 -32.66 27.03
N ASN A 479 -3.51 -32.64 25.75
CA ASN A 479 -4.47 -31.70 25.19
C ASN A 479 -5.77 -31.66 26.03
N PRO A 480 -6.14 -30.50 26.62
CA PRO A 480 -7.32 -30.38 27.47
C PRO A 480 -8.60 -30.04 26.70
N PHE A 481 -8.50 -29.75 25.40
CA PHE A 481 -9.61 -29.20 24.60
C PHE A 481 -10.49 -30.32 24.00
N PRO A 482 -11.82 -30.31 24.24
CA PRO A 482 -12.74 -31.31 23.67
C PRO A 482 -12.80 -31.22 22.13
N LYS A 483 -12.39 -32.27 21.41
CA LYS A 483 -12.15 -32.23 19.96
C LYS A 483 -13.37 -31.80 19.12
N ASP A 484 -14.56 -32.33 19.41
CA ASP A 484 -15.74 -32.13 18.56
C ASP A 484 -16.49 -30.80 18.85
N GLU A 485 -16.40 -30.34 20.10
CA GLU A 485 -17.07 -29.13 20.60
C GLU A 485 -16.22 -27.84 20.46
N SER A 486 -14.90 -27.99 20.33
CA SER A 486 -13.96 -26.87 20.23
C SER A 486 -13.71 -26.44 18.80
N LEU A 487 -13.70 -25.14 18.56
CA LEU A 487 -13.20 -24.53 17.33
C LEU A 487 -12.02 -23.61 17.64
N PHE A 488 -10.94 -23.73 16.86
CA PHE A 488 -9.80 -22.82 16.95
C PHE A 488 -9.92 -21.71 15.91
N ILE A 489 -9.66 -20.47 16.32
CA ILE A 489 -9.56 -19.28 15.47
C ILE A 489 -8.16 -18.68 15.68
N ASP A 490 -7.44 -18.43 14.58
CA ASP A 490 -6.03 -18.01 14.58
C ASP A 490 -5.91 -16.50 14.35
N LEU A 491 -5.77 -15.74 15.44
CA LEU A 491 -5.75 -14.27 15.46
C LEU A 491 -4.42 -13.65 14.98
N ASN A 492 -3.54 -14.43 14.38
CA ASN A 492 -2.29 -13.91 13.79
C ASN A 492 -2.50 -13.30 12.38
N LYS A 493 -3.63 -13.59 11.73
CA LYS A 493 -3.86 -13.26 10.32
C LYS A 493 -4.56 -11.92 10.15
N ILE A 494 -3.78 -10.85 10.21
CA ILE A 494 -4.28 -9.50 9.89
C ILE A 494 -4.00 -9.11 8.43
N SER A 495 -4.96 -8.46 7.78
CA SER A 495 -4.77 -7.83 6.47
C SER A 495 -3.99 -6.51 6.56
N GLN A 496 -3.47 -6.03 5.42
CA GLN A 496 -2.87 -4.69 5.32
C GLN A 496 -3.87 -3.58 5.73
N SER A 497 -5.14 -3.71 5.31
CA SER A 497 -6.23 -2.78 5.63
C SER A 497 -6.49 -2.70 7.14
N GLU A 498 -6.60 -3.83 7.81
CA GLU A 498 -6.85 -3.87 9.26
C GLU A 498 -5.65 -3.36 10.04
N ALA A 499 -4.43 -3.75 9.66
CA ALA A 499 -3.21 -3.27 10.32
C ALA A 499 -3.04 -1.74 10.19
N LEU A 500 -3.35 -1.17 9.03
CA LEU A 500 -3.31 0.28 8.80
C LEU A 500 -4.41 1.03 9.59
N GLN A 501 -5.60 0.45 9.71
CA GLN A 501 -6.68 1.01 10.53
C GLN A 501 -6.34 0.97 12.03
N ILE A 502 -5.79 -0.14 12.53
CA ILE A 502 -5.30 -0.25 13.92
C ILE A 502 -4.20 0.78 14.17
N TYR A 503 -3.24 0.92 13.26
CA TYR A 503 -2.17 1.91 13.36
C TYR A 503 -2.70 3.34 13.45
N LYS A 504 -3.57 3.78 12.53
CA LYS A 504 -4.16 5.13 12.58
C LYS A 504 -5.09 5.33 13.79
N LEU A 505 -5.71 4.28 14.32
CA LEU A 505 -6.49 4.32 15.56
C LEU A 505 -5.60 4.50 16.81
N GLN A 506 -4.49 3.76 16.89
CA GLN A 506 -3.48 3.91 17.94
C GLN A 506 -2.82 5.29 17.91
N GLN A 507 -2.52 5.82 16.72
CA GLN A 507 -2.02 7.20 16.56
C GLN A 507 -2.99 8.26 17.09
N LYS A 508 -4.30 8.10 16.86
CA LYS A 508 -5.33 9.03 17.39
C LYS A 508 -5.39 8.99 18.92
N ASN A 509 -5.16 7.82 19.52
CA ASN A 509 -5.16 7.63 20.97
C ASN A 509 -3.82 8.03 21.63
N ASN A 510 -2.73 8.13 20.87
CA ASN A 510 -1.42 8.52 21.36
C ASN A 510 -1.32 10.05 21.54
N LYS A 511 -1.38 10.51 22.80
CA LYS A 511 -1.25 11.93 23.18
C LYS A 511 0.12 12.52 22.80
N SER A 512 1.19 11.71 22.72
CA SER A 512 2.56 12.13 22.39
C SER A 512 2.94 11.73 20.95
N LYS A 513 2.63 12.59 19.97
CA LYS A 513 3.07 12.39 18.57
C LYS A 513 4.59 12.59 18.45
N GLN A 514 5.33 11.50 18.24
CA GLN A 514 6.78 11.51 17.95
C GLN A 514 7.08 11.40 16.45
N GLY A 515 6.31 12.10 15.61
CA GLY A 515 6.34 11.98 14.15
C GLY A 515 5.30 11.01 13.58
N ASP A 516 5.30 10.83 12.26
CA ASP A 516 4.47 9.90 11.50
C ASP A 516 5.36 9.22 10.44
N ILE A 517 4.95 8.07 9.91
CA ILE A 517 5.54 7.46 8.71
C ILE A 517 4.49 7.38 7.62
N SER A 518 4.92 7.46 6.36
CA SER A 518 3.99 7.45 5.23
C SER A 518 3.17 6.15 5.20
N VAL A 519 1.99 6.17 4.58
CA VAL A 519 1.16 4.97 4.44
C VAL A 519 1.88 3.92 3.59
N GLU A 520 2.68 4.35 2.61
CA GLU A 520 3.54 3.50 1.79
C GLU A 520 4.64 2.82 2.60
N ASP A 521 5.39 3.57 3.41
CA ASP A 521 6.45 3.00 4.25
C ASP A 521 5.88 2.08 5.32
N PHE A 522 4.78 2.46 5.97
CA PHE A 522 4.09 1.59 6.94
C PHE A 522 3.68 0.25 6.33
N LEU A 523 3.09 0.26 5.13
CA LEU A 523 2.63 -0.96 4.47
C LEU A 523 3.81 -1.85 4.05
N ARG A 524 4.89 -1.27 3.51
CA ARG A 524 6.16 -1.97 3.24
C ARG A 524 6.83 -2.56 4.49
N LEU A 525 6.66 -1.92 5.65
CA LEU A 525 7.19 -2.41 6.92
C LEU A 525 6.43 -3.67 7.38
N ILE A 526 5.09 -3.62 7.37
CA ILE A 526 4.29 -4.75 7.85
C ILE A 526 4.28 -5.96 6.90
N GLU A 527 4.67 -5.82 5.64
CA GLU A 527 4.84 -6.98 4.73
C GLU A 527 5.85 -8.01 5.25
N GLN A 528 6.91 -7.56 5.94
CA GLN A 528 7.99 -8.42 6.45
C GLN A 528 7.82 -8.75 7.95
N ARG A 529 6.58 -8.70 8.45
CA ARG A 529 6.25 -8.87 9.88
C ARG A 529 6.48 -10.30 10.40
N SER A 530 7.00 -10.39 11.63
CA SER A 530 7.13 -11.64 12.39
C SER A 530 5.77 -12.27 12.70
N SER A 531 5.70 -13.60 12.68
CA SER A 531 4.58 -14.40 13.20
C SER A 531 4.49 -14.42 14.72
N ASP A 532 5.60 -14.14 15.41
CA ASP A 532 5.78 -14.55 16.81
C ASP A 532 5.34 -13.46 17.80
N VAL A 533 5.12 -12.25 17.30
CA VAL A 533 4.57 -11.09 18.00
C VAL A 533 3.52 -10.47 17.10
N GLY A 534 2.31 -10.30 17.62
CA GLY A 534 1.17 -9.83 16.83
C GLY A 534 1.35 -8.42 16.27
N THR A 535 0.79 -8.21 15.09
CA THR A 535 0.83 -6.93 14.39
C THR A 535 0.20 -5.77 15.17
N PRO A 536 -0.89 -5.93 15.95
CA PRO A 536 -1.40 -4.88 16.85
C PRO A 536 -0.36 -4.34 17.85
N PHE A 537 0.54 -5.18 18.36
CA PHE A 537 1.67 -4.69 19.17
C PHE A 537 2.76 -4.01 18.33
N GLN A 538 3.10 -4.56 17.17
CA GLN A 538 4.10 -3.93 16.30
C GLN A 538 3.64 -2.51 15.88
N THR A 539 2.39 -2.38 15.45
CA THR A 539 1.75 -1.09 15.13
C THR A 539 1.68 -0.15 16.34
N LEU A 540 1.42 -0.66 17.55
CA LEU A 540 1.46 0.12 18.78
C LEU A 540 2.84 0.78 18.96
N MET A 541 3.91 -0.02 18.91
CA MET A 541 5.28 0.49 19.09
C MET A 541 5.71 1.46 17.97
N ILE A 542 5.35 1.17 16.71
CA ILE A 542 5.62 2.06 15.57
C ILE A 542 4.86 3.39 15.71
N SER A 543 3.61 3.37 16.19
CA SER A 543 2.81 4.58 16.45
C SER A 543 3.29 5.38 17.66
N ALA A 544 4.01 4.72 18.57
CA ALA A 544 4.49 5.25 19.83
C ALA A 544 5.84 5.95 19.71
N ALA A 545 6.79 5.34 18.98
CA ALA A 545 8.11 5.91 18.69
C ALA A 545 8.58 5.45 17.29
N PRO A 546 8.10 6.08 16.20
CA PRO A 546 8.42 5.65 14.83
C PRO A 546 9.91 5.74 14.50
N GLY A 547 10.64 6.71 15.09
CA GLY A 547 12.10 6.79 14.92
C GLY A 547 12.89 5.62 15.51
N VAL A 548 12.31 4.87 16.46
CA VAL A 548 12.95 3.69 17.10
C VAL A 548 12.43 2.38 16.50
N PHE A 549 11.12 2.28 16.28
CA PHE A 549 10.46 1.02 15.90
C PHE A 549 9.94 0.98 14.45
N GLY A 550 9.87 2.11 13.75
CA GLY A 550 9.45 2.23 12.36
C GLY A 550 10.49 1.74 11.35
N ASN A 551 11.01 0.52 11.52
CA ASN A 551 12.02 -0.07 10.65
C ASN A 551 11.81 -1.59 10.43
N LYS A 552 12.42 -2.12 9.36
CA LYS A 552 12.25 -3.53 8.94
C LYS A 552 12.81 -4.53 9.95
N TRP A 553 13.83 -4.15 10.73
CA TRP A 553 14.40 -5.02 11.76
C TRP A 553 13.40 -5.25 12.90
N PHE A 554 12.75 -4.18 13.39
CA PHE A 554 11.68 -4.30 14.37
C PHE A 554 10.49 -5.12 13.86
N CYS A 555 10.07 -4.95 12.61
CA CYS A 555 8.92 -5.72 12.10
C CYS A 555 9.23 -7.22 11.98
N SER A 556 10.45 -7.57 11.56
CA SER A 556 10.88 -8.97 11.38
C SER A 556 11.33 -9.64 12.69
N GLN A 557 11.89 -8.91 13.65
CA GLN A 557 12.41 -9.43 14.93
C GLN A 557 12.02 -8.56 16.15
N PRO A 558 10.73 -8.25 16.37
CA PRO A 558 10.28 -7.20 17.29
C PRO A 558 10.74 -7.37 18.73
N PHE A 559 10.72 -8.61 19.23
CA PHE A 559 11.19 -8.91 20.59
C PHE A 559 12.70 -8.71 20.75
N GLN A 560 13.49 -9.15 19.78
CA GLN A 560 14.95 -8.96 19.82
C GLN A 560 15.31 -7.48 19.75
N THR A 561 14.70 -6.72 18.83
CA THR A 561 14.93 -5.27 18.72
C THR A 561 14.54 -4.53 20.01
N LEU A 562 13.42 -4.91 20.65
CA LEU A 562 12.98 -4.33 21.91
C LEU A 562 13.96 -4.64 23.06
N THR A 563 14.42 -5.89 23.16
CA THR A 563 15.44 -6.29 24.14
C THR A 563 16.79 -5.60 23.87
N GLU A 564 17.22 -5.46 22.61
CA GLU A 564 18.43 -4.73 22.22
C GLU A 564 18.33 -3.24 22.57
N HIS A 565 17.18 -2.62 22.33
CA HIS A 565 16.91 -1.23 22.71
C HIS A 565 17.03 -1.02 24.23
N PHE A 566 16.37 -1.84 25.05
CA PHE A 566 16.47 -1.74 26.51
C PHE A 566 17.85 -2.11 27.05
N ASN A 567 18.57 -3.03 26.39
CA ASN A 567 19.99 -3.26 26.67
C ASN A 567 20.83 -2.01 26.38
N GLY A 568 20.48 -1.24 25.34
CA GLY A 568 21.06 0.08 25.04
C GLY A 568 20.83 1.06 26.17
N LEU A 569 19.55 1.34 26.49
CA LEU A 569 19.15 2.26 27.56
C LEU A 569 19.85 1.95 28.90
N TYR A 570 19.97 0.68 29.28
CA TYR A 570 20.67 0.29 30.51
C TYR A 570 22.14 0.77 30.55
N ASN A 571 22.84 0.76 29.40
CA ASN A 571 24.25 1.15 29.33
C ASN A 571 24.44 2.66 29.12
N THR A 572 23.56 3.33 28.35
CA THR A 572 23.72 4.74 27.95
C THR A 572 22.89 5.72 28.75
N GLU A 573 21.68 5.32 29.17
CA GLU A 573 20.64 6.18 29.75
C GLU A 573 20.06 5.49 30.99
N ARG A 574 20.95 5.11 31.91
CA ARG A 574 20.61 4.24 33.05
C ARG A 574 19.47 4.76 33.92
N GLU A 575 19.36 6.08 34.09
CA GLU A 575 18.26 6.68 34.88
C GLU A 575 16.90 6.57 34.18
N LEU A 576 16.85 6.67 32.84
CA LEU A 576 15.65 6.43 32.03
C LEU A 576 15.24 4.95 32.15
N PHE A 577 16.19 4.02 32.04
CA PHE A 577 15.93 2.58 32.24
C PHE A 577 15.40 2.30 33.65
N CYS A 578 16.07 2.81 34.70
CA CYS A 578 15.64 2.62 36.09
C CYS A 578 14.24 3.23 36.37
N SER A 579 13.92 4.37 35.75
CA SER A 579 12.59 5.00 35.85
C SER A 579 11.50 4.14 35.20
N LEU A 580 11.76 3.59 34.00
CA LEU A 580 10.83 2.66 33.34
C LEU A 580 10.65 1.37 34.15
N PHE A 581 11.74 0.81 34.66
CA PHE A 581 11.73 -0.42 35.45
C PHE A 581 11.00 -0.22 36.78
N TYR A 582 11.09 0.96 37.40
CA TYR A 582 10.31 1.29 38.59
C TYR A 582 8.81 1.29 38.32
N ILE A 583 8.36 1.93 37.23
CA ILE A 583 6.94 1.92 36.80
C ILE A 583 6.46 0.47 36.58
N MET A 584 7.29 -0.36 35.95
CA MET A 584 7.02 -1.79 35.78
C MET A 584 6.88 -2.53 37.12
N CYS A 585 7.72 -2.22 38.11
CA CYS A 585 7.68 -2.87 39.43
C CYS A 585 6.46 -2.48 40.27
N VAL A 586 6.09 -1.20 40.32
CA VAL A 586 4.93 -0.75 41.11
C VAL A 586 3.58 -1.07 40.46
N THR A 587 3.59 -1.54 39.21
CA THR A 587 2.43 -1.82 38.33
C THR A 587 1.59 -0.61 37.96
N ILE A 588 1.18 0.21 38.95
CA ILE A 588 0.37 1.42 38.82
C ILE A 588 1.12 2.59 39.46
N PHE A 589 1.79 3.40 38.66
CA PHE A 589 2.52 4.58 39.14
C PHE A 589 1.61 5.81 39.19
N ASN A 590 1.33 6.34 40.38
CA ASN A 590 0.62 7.60 40.55
C ASN A 590 1.63 8.78 40.59
N PRO A 591 1.76 9.61 39.52
CA PRO A 591 2.70 10.74 39.50
C PRO A 591 2.35 11.84 40.52
N ARG A 592 1.13 11.85 41.08
CA ARG A 592 0.69 12.80 42.12
C ARG A 592 0.97 12.31 43.55
N ALA A 593 1.25 11.03 43.77
CA ALA A 593 1.57 10.50 45.10
C ALA A 593 2.81 11.17 45.71
N ASP A 594 2.81 11.39 47.02
CA ASP A 594 3.84 12.19 47.69
C ASP A 594 5.20 11.48 47.76
N GLU A 595 5.21 10.16 47.93
CA GLU A 595 6.41 9.33 48.13
C GLU A 595 6.50 8.17 47.10
N LEU A 596 7.70 7.62 46.93
CA LEU A 596 7.95 6.41 46.14
C LEU A 596 7.99 5.18 47.06
N ASP A 597 7.74 4.00 46.49
CA ASP A 597 7.99 2.73 47.17
C ASP A 597 9.50 2.57 47.39
N MET A 598 9.91 2.70 48.65
CA MET A 598 11.32 2.69 49.03
C MET A 598 11.95 1.29 48.94
N ASP A 599 11.18 0.21 49.05
CA ASP A 599 11.73 -1.15 48.86
C ASP A 599 12.06 -1.38 47.38
N VAL A 600 11.20 -0.91 46.47
CA VAL A 600 11.44 -0.92 45.03
C VAL A 600 12.60 0.00 44.64
N VAL A 601 12.66 1.23 45.17
CA VAL A 601 13.80 2.15 44.94
C VAL A 601 15.12 1.54 45.41
N ASN A 602 15.16 1.01 46.64
CA ASN A 602 16.35 0.39 47.22
C ASN A 602 16.79 -0.86 46.45
N ALA A 603 15.88 -1.56 45.78
CA ALA A 603 16.21 -2.69 44.91
C ALA A 603 16.81 -2.24 43.56
N ILE A 604 16.21 -1.23 42.90
CA ILE A 604 16.59 -0.76 41.55
C ILE A 604 17.83 0.13 41.57
N SER A 605 17.76 1.28 42.25
CA SER A 605 18.85 2.27 42.35
C SER A 605 18.54 3.28 43.44
N THR A 606 19.45 3.45 44.40
CA THR A 606 19.32 4.42 45.49
C THR A 606 19.44 5.88 45.04
N SER A 607 19.77 6.15 43.76
CA SER A 607 19.70 7.48 43.16
C SER A 607 18.29 7.86 42.67
N LEU A 608 17.41 6.87 42.49
CA LEU A 608 16.09 7.08 41.92
C LEU A 608 15.19 7.85 42.89
N ASN A 609 14.58 8.91 42.40
CA ASN A 609 13.67 9.77 43.15
C ASN A 609 12.56 10.28 42.23
N ARG A 610 11.51 10.87 42.83
CA ARG A 610 10.32 11.34 42.10
C ARG A 610 10.64 12.34 40.99
N ASN A 611 11.63 13.22 41.19
CA ASN A 611 12.02 14.22 40.18
C ASN A 611 12.72 13.57 38.98
N THR A 612 13.55 12.55 39.21
CA THR A 612 14.16 11.74 38.13
C THR A 612 13.08 11.05 37.29
N ILE A 613 12.11 10.36 37.92
CA ILE A 613 11.03 9.71 37.19
C ILE A 613 10.20 10.75 36.41
N ALA A 614 9.79 11.85 37.07
CA ALA A 614 9.00 12.92 36.47
C ALA A 614 9.69 13.57 35.26
N TYR A 615 11.01 13.79 35.33
CA TYR A 615 11.81 14.30 34.22
C TYR A 615 11.76 13.39 32.98
N TYR A 616 11.76 12.07 33.19
CA TYR A 616 11.77 11.08 32.11
C TYR A 616 10.39 10.68 31.58
N LEU A 617 9.27 11.02 32.25
CA LEU A 617 7.92 10.57 31.84
C LEU A 617 7.59 10.83 30.36
N SER A 618 7.99 11.97 29.80
CA SER A 618 7.75 12.30 28.38
C SER A 618 8.52 11.40 27.41
N GLN A 619 9.69 10.90 27.82
CA GLN A 619 10.52 9.94 27.08
C GLN A 619 10.05 8.49 27.29
N LEU A 620 9.35 8.22 28.40
CA LEU A 620 8.75 6.92 28.72
C LEU A 620 7.37 6.70 28.07
N ALA A 621 6.71 7.78 27.63
CA ALA A 621 5.42 7.75 26.94
C ALA A 621 5.29 6.73 25.77
N PRO A 622 6.36 6.32 25.05
CA PRO A 622 6.25 5.23 24.09
C PRO A 622 5.92 3.87 24.75
N TYR A 623 6.39 3.64 25.97
CA TYR A 623 6.29 2.39 26.73
C TYR A 623 5.17 2.36 27.76
N THR A 624 4.71 3.54 28.22
CA THR A 624 3.72 3.66 29.30
C THR A 624 2.36 4.20 28.83
N HIS A 625 1.28 3.64 29.36
CA HIS A 625 -0.05 4.22 29.26
C HIS A 625 -0.21 5.29 30.36
N ASP A 626 -0.85 6.41 30.05
CA ASP A 626 -1.13 7.50 30.98
C ASP A 626 -2.60 7.94 30.82
N ASP A 627 -3.43 7.55 31.79
CA ASP A 627 -4.86 7.89 31.83
C ASP A 627 -5.10 9.33 32.31
N GLY A 628 -4.08 10.00 32.83
CA GLY A 628 -4.09 11.33 33.44
C GLY A 628 -4.00 11.33 34.98
N ASN A 629 -4.16 10.18 35.63
CA ASN A 629 -4.07 9.97 37.08
C ASN A 629 -3.03 8.92 37.47
N VAL A 630 -2.89 7.86 36.67
CA VAL A 630 -1.94 6.75 36.86
C VAL A 630 -1.22 6.41 35.55
N ILE A 631 -0.03 5.83 35.70
CA ILE A 631 0.88 5.47 34.62
C ILE A 631 1.27 4.00 34.77
N GLU A 632 1.07 3.22 33.71
CA GLU A 632 1.25 1.76 33.69
C GLU A 632 2.07 1.34 32.46
N ILE A 633 2.62 0.13 32.44
CA ILE A 633 3.30 -0.40 31.23
C ILE A 633 2.24 -0.79 30.18
N LYS A 634 2.36 -0.31 28.94
CA LYS A 634 1.32 -0.49 27.90
C LYS A 634 0.97 -1.94 27.57
N HIS A 635 1.90 -2.87 27.75
CA HIS A 635 1.78 -4.23 27.24
C HIS A 635 2.83 -5.17 27.84
N ASP A 636 2.44 -6.40 28.18
CA ASP A 636 3.34 -7.38 28.82
C ASP A 636 4.63 -7.65 28.02
N LEU A 637 4.62 -7.57 26.69
CA LEU A 637 5.84 -7.78 25.88
C LEU A 637 6.97 -6.79 26.21
N ILE A 638 6.64 -5.58 26.67
CA ILE A 638 7.60 -4.60 27.19
C ILE A 638 8.20 -5.11 28.51
N THR A 639 7.36 -5.56 29.43
CA THR A 639 7.75 -6.22 30.70
C THR A 639 8.72 -7.39 30.45
N ILE A 640 8.40 -8.29 29.50
CA ILE A 640 9.29 -9.42 29.16
C ILE A 640 10.67 -8.91 28.72
N ALA A 641 10.71 -7.95 27.79
CA ALA A 641 11.96 -7.42 27.26
C ALA A 641 12.78 -6.63 28.30
N LEU A 642 12.12 -5.92 29.22
CA LEU A 642 12.77 -5.25 30.35
C LEU A 642 13.43 -6.25 31.31
N ILE A 643 12.75 -7.35 31.66
CA ILE A 643 13.33 -8.39 32.52
C ILE A 643 14.50 -9.09 31.82
N HIS A 644 14.39 -9.39 30.51
CA HIS A 644 15.51 -9.91 29.72
C HIS A 644 16.72 -8.96 29.74
N ALA A 645 16.51 -7.66 29.56
CA ALA A 645 17.59 -6.67 29.66
C ALA A 645 18.21 -6.63 31.06
N LEU A 646 17.40 -6.63 32.13
CA LEU A 646 17.88 -6.65 33.50
C LEU A 646 18.72 -7.91 33.79
N ILE A 647 18.21 -9.12 33.49
CA ILE A 647 18.92 -10.38 33.78
C ILE A 647 20.25 -10.45 33.01
N ARG A 648 20.31 -9.90 31.80
CA ARG A 648 21.52 -9.88 30.96
C ARG A 648 22.57 -8.86 31.41
N LYS A 649 22.18 -7.82 32.14
CA LYS A 649 23.03 -6.63 32.41
C LYS A 649 23.28 -6.32 33.89
N SER A 650 22.43 -6.78 34.78
CA SER A 650 22.60 -6.60 36.22
C SER A 650 23.52 -7.69 36.79
N GLU A 651 24.39 -7.31 37.71
CA GLU A 651 25.20 -8.25 38.50
C GLU A 651 24.34 -9.03 39.52
N ASN A 652 23.19 -8.46 39.92
CA ASN A 652 22.27 -9.07 40.88
C ASN A 652 20.80 -8.78 40.50
N PRO A 653 20.29 -9.34 39.38
CA PRO A 653 18.92 -9.12 38.94
C PRO A 653 17.89 -9.62 39.95
N TRP A 654 18.23 -10.67 40.72
CA TRP A 654 17.33 -11.32 41.68
C TRP A 654 16.90 -10.42 42.84
N LYS A 655 17.75 -9.46 43.26
CA LYS A 655 17.36 -8.44 44.25
C LYS A 655 16.17 -7.62 43.75
N VAL A 656 16.21 -7.23 42.47
CA VAL A 656 15.17 -6.40 41.83
C VAL A 656 13.94 -7.23 41.50
N LEU A 657 14.12 -8.48 41.07
CA LEU A 657 13.00 -9.35 40.71
C LEU A 657 12.23 -9.88 41.92
N LYS A 658 12.81 -9.89 43.14
CA LYS A 658 12.13 -10.24 44.41
C LYS A 658 11.12 -9.16 44.91
N VAL A 659 11.33 -7.90 44.51
CA VAL A 659 10.36 -6.81 44.76
C VAL A 659 9.34 -6.68 43.62
N TYR A 660 9.60 -7.32 42.48
CA TYR A 660 8.62 -7.52 41.42
C TYR A 660 7.73 -8.74 41.71
N ASP A 661 6.76 -9.00 40.83
CA ASP A 661 5.94 -10.21 40.82
C ASP A 661 6.83 -11.46 40.59
N ASN A 662 7.01 -12.23 41.66
CA ASN A 662 7.80 -13.46 41.64
C ASN A 662 7.21 -14.50 40.67
N THR A 663 5.88 -14.59 40.54
CA THR A 663 5.21 -15.58 39.70
C THR A 663 5.53 -15.35 38.22
N ARG A 664 5.38 -14.10 37.75
CA ARG A 664 5.76 -13.72 36.37
C ARG A 664 7.23 -13.95 36.07
N THR A 665 8.11 -13.67 37.04
CA THR A 665 9.56 -13.94 36.91
C THR A 665 9.85 -15.43 36.82
N LEU A 666 9.20 -16.23 37.67
CA LEU A 666 9.31 -17.68 37.73
C LEU A 666 8.78 -18.35 36.45
N GLU A 667 7.80 -17.75 35.77
CA GLU A 667 7.35 -18.22 34.46
C GLU A 667 8.45 -18.11 33.40
N ILE A 668 9.14 -16.97 33.24
CA ILE A 668 10.11 -16.83 32.14
C ILE A 668 11.42 -17.59 32.32
N VAL A 669 11.88 -17.86 33.55
CA VAL A 669 13.22 -18.46 33.75
C VAL A 669 13.26 -19.95 33.40
N ARG A 670 14.40 -20.40 32.89
CA ARG A 670 14.64 -21.79 32.46
C ARG A 670 16.00 -22.29 32.92
N PRO A 671 16.15 -23.58 33.26
CA PRO A 671 17.47 -24.19 33.26
C PRO A 671 17.97 -24.26 31.81
N ASP A 672 19.23 -23.92 31.59
CA ASP A 672 19.91 -24.06 30.31
C ASP A 672 20.04 -25.56 29.96
N ASP A 673 19.51 -25.96 28.81
CA ASP A 673 19.45 -27.34 28.31
C ASP A 673 20.05 -27.42 26.90
N PRO A 674 21.17 -28.13 26.68
CA PRO A 674 21.77 -28.26 25.36
C PRO A 674 20.93 -29.06 24.36
N TYR A 675 19.90 -29.79 24.81
CA TYR A 675 19.02 -30.61 23.97
C TYR A 675 17.66 -29.97 23.68
N ALA A 676 17.27 -28.93 24.42
CA ALA A 676 16.00 -28.22 24.24
C ALA A 676 16.26 -26.72 24.02
N ARG A 677 15.86 -26.19 22.86
CA ARG A 677 15.88 -24.74 22.62
C ARG A 677 14.63 -24.13 23.28
N PRO A 678 14.76 -23.33 24.36
CA PRO A 678 13.60 -22.69 24.97
C PRO A 678 12.98 -21.69 23.99
N HIS A 679 11.67 -21.45 24.12
CA HIS A 679 11.01 -20.38 23.36
C HIS A 679 11.67 -19.03 23.67
N LYS A 680 11.80 -18.14 22.68
CA LYS A 680 12.58 -16.90 22.80
C LYS A 680 12.16 -15.91 23.89
N PHE A 681 10.93 -16.02 24.39
CA PHE A 681 10.46 -15.21 25.53
C PHE A 681 10.96 -15.72 26.89
N ALA A 682 11.44 -16.97 26.95
CA ALA A 682 12.03 -17.55 28.14
C ALA A 682 13.52 -17.18 28.25
N VAL A 683 14.04 -17.22 29.48
CA VAL A 683 15.41 -16.83 29.85
C VAL A 683 16.17 -18.08 30.28
N PRO A 684 17.01 -18.68 29.43
CA PRO A 684 17.89 -19.77 29.84
C PRO A 684 18.96 -19.27 30.82
N LEU A 685 19.07 -19.97 31.95
CA LEU A 685 20.00 -19.72 33.04
C LEU A 685 20.85 -20.96 33.28
N ARG A 686 22.16 -20.79 33.47
CA ARG A 686 23.03 -21.86 33.97
C ARG A 686 22.45 -22.44 35.25
N ARG A 687 22.55 -23.76 35.44
CA ARG A 687 21.90 -24.49 36.57
C ARG A 687 22.13 -23.85 37.95
N GLU A 688 23.32 -23.33 38.22
CA GLU A 688 23.65 -22.61 39.46
C GLU A 688 22.87 -21.29 39.61
N MET A 689 22.76 -20.50 38.54
CA MET A 689 21.96 -19.28 38.52
C MET A 689 20.46 -19.58 38.59
N PHE A 690 20.00 -20.65 37.95
CA PHE A 690 18.62 -21.11 38.02
C PHE A 690 18.25 -21.54 39.46
N ALA A 691 19.08 -22.33 40.12
CA ALA A 691 18.88 -22.71 41.53
C ALA A 691 18.86 -21.50 42.47
N LYS A 692 19.74 -20.51 42.24
CA LYS A 692 19.76 -19.24 42.99
C LYS A 692 18.52 -18.37 42.69
N ALA A 693 17.99 -18.41 41.47
CA ALA A 693 16.75 -17.71 41.14
C ALA A 693 15.56 -18.34 41.89
N LEU A 694 15.42 -19.67 41.84
CA LEU A 694 14.38 -20.40 42.56
C LEU A 694 14.45 -20.11 44.07
N SER A 695 15.61 -20.26 44.72
CA SER A 695 15.72 -20.06 46.18
C SER A 695 15.35 -18.65 46.64
N VAL A 696 15.54 -17.63 45.80
CA VAL A 696 15.21 -16.22 46.12
C VAL A 696 13.74 -15.90 45.85
N LEU A 697 13.12 -16.56 44.85
CA LEU A 697 11.75 -16.30 44.42
C LEU A 697 10.71 -17.18 45.14
N GLU A 698 11.04 -18.44 45.45
CA GLU A 698 10.20 -19.37 46.23
C GLU A 698 10.16 -19.05 47.72
N GLU A 699 11.16 -18.30 48.24
CA GLU A 699 11.19 -17.82 49.63
C GLU A 699 9.98 -16.96 50.01
N LYS A 700 9.28 -16.35 49.04
CA LYS A 700 8.13 -15.46 49.26
C LYS A 700 6.79 -16.22 49.19
N THR A 701 6.65 -17.16 48.26
CA THR A 701 5.41 -17.95 48.07
C THR A 701 5.11 -18.89 49.24
N PHE A 702 6.08 -19.19 50.09
CA PHE A 702 5.88 -19.99 51.31
C PHE A 702 5.37 -19.20 52.54
N TYR A 703 5.31 -17.87 52.48
CA TYR A 703 4.83 -17.01 53.58
C TYR A 703 3.50 -16.28 53.30
N GLU A 704 2.97 -16.41 52.08
CA GLU A 704 1.72 -15.75 51.63
C GLU A 704 0.60 -16.75 51.25
N ASN A 705 0.73 -18.03 51.64
CA ASN A 705 -0.31 -19.08 51.53
C ASN A 705 -0.76 -19.57 52.91
#